data_AF-A0A2N1M7X0-F1
#
_entry.id   AF-A0A2N1M7X0-F1
#
_cell.length_a   1.000
_cell.length_b   1.000
_cell.length_c   1.000
_cell.angle_alpha   90.00
_cell.angle_beta   90.00
_cell.angle_gamma   90.00
#
_symmetry.space_group_name_H-M   'P 1'
#
loop_
_entity.id
_entity.type
_entity.pdbx_description
1 polymer ?
#
loop_
_entity_poly.entity_id
_entity_poly.type
_entity_poly.pdbx_seq_one_letter_code
_entity_poly.pdbx_strand_id
1 'polypeptide(L)'
;YRANWIDGNIINWNDDNQNWKRKGQIVIVELKRLYNAKNITLQFIDEVDKPYGITQDPETENYLIVLDNKCKKCNYVCYTKYLQHNFENWTSGSNDIDKFIQNSQLLAHSYGVKKVLEWIPYNRLYNIKCIAEDVYGANWADGNIINWNIYNQDWKRKGQNMIVQLKGLNVPKNITLEFIDKIEMDYIFYGITQNPETKSYIMVVNNKCKKCNFVCYAIHFQQNFENWTSGDKCIDKFIQDSQLSAHDDVTIVLEWIPYDKFYNIRYIAKDMYRANWIDGNIINWDNNNQNWKRQNQNIFATLKRLNDPKYIILGLENEINKHYGITQNPETKDYMMVLADKCKKCNFINKPYGITQNPETKNYMMVLVDKCNKCNLVCHAMHFQQNFGNWTSGNNDIDKFIQYSQLSAHDDCERVLEWLPYNKFYNIRYIMKDMYRANWIDGNIINWNNNNQNWKRKGQSMFATLKRLNNPKYIILELANEINKPYGITQNPETKDYMMVLADKCKKCNLMCYAILFRQNFKNWTSGNNGIDKFIQDTQLSDHYNKGKALEWIPYGKFYNIKYVAEDIYRANWIDGNIILWNAINQNWVRENQNMIVELKKLNNLESIKTELAYEISKPYGITQNQESKDYMMVLTNQCKKCNLVCYVLHSQQNFKNWTSGNNDIDKFIQDSQLSAHDDVKKALEWIPYDKFYNIKYVAKDIYRANWIDGNIILWNAIIQN
;
A
#
# COMPACT_ATOMS: atom_id res chain seq x y z
N TYR A 1 31.85 38.73 -22.25
CA TYR A 1 32.54 39.27 -21.06
C TYR A 1 31.52 39.70 -20.01
N ARG A 2 31.87 39.65 -18.72
CA ARG A 2 31.07 40.24 -17.62
C ARG A 2 31.71 41.57 -17.21
N ALA A 3 30.92 42.62 -17.07
CA ALA A 3 31.42 43.94 -16.69
C ALA A 3 30.57 44.56 -15.57
N ASN A 4 31.20 45.40 -14.76
CA ASN A 4 30.52 46.23 -13.77
C ASN A 4 30.21 47.59 -14.41
N TRP A 5 28.93 47.85 -14.68
CA TRP A 5 28.48 49.12 -15.23
C TRP A 5 28.20 50.12 -14.11
N ILE A 6 29.07 51.13 -14.00
CA ILE A 6 29.11 52.08 -12.88
C ILE A 6 27.83 52.92 -12.80
N ASP A 7 27.35 53.42 -13.94
CA ASP A 7 26.23 54.37 -13.98
C ASP A 7 24.85 53.72 -13.90
N GLY A 8 24.76 52.42 -14.25
CA GLY A 8 23.50 51.68 -14.30
C GLY A 8 22.55 52.09 -15.44
N ASN A 9 21.43 51.34 -15.54
CA ASN A 9 20.49 51.49 -16.65
C ASN A 9 19.56 52.69 -16.47
N ILE A 10 19.19 53.34 -17.58
CA ILE A 10 18.22 54.45 -17.57
C ILE A 10 16.84 53.92 -17.16
N ILE A 11 16.14 54.66 -16.29
CA ILE A 11 14.76 54.35 -15.86
C ILE A 11 13.78 55.33 -16.50
N ASN A 12 13.93 56.61 -16.16
CA ASN A 12 13.03 57.67 -16.54
C ASN A 12 13.78 59.00 -16.57
N TRP A 13 13.21 59.97 -17.28
CA TRP A 13 13.69 61.33 -17.26
C TRP A 13 13.34 61.99 -15.91
N ASN A 14 14.27 62.76 -15.33
CA ASN A 14 14.01 63.60 -14.17
C ASN A 14 13.93 65.05 -14.62
N ASP A 15 12.71 65.60 -14.65
CA ASP A 15 12.42 66.98 -15.07
C ASP A 15 13.12 68.02 -14.16
N ASP A 16 13.28 67.72 -12.87
CA ASP A 16 13.89 68.64 -11.90
C ASP A 16 15.39 68.85 -12.15
N ASN A 17 16.08 67.79 -12.58
CA ASN A 17 17.53 67.80 -12.78
C ASN A 17 17.93 67.85 -14.26
N GLN A 18 16.95 67.90 -15.18
CA GLN A 18 17.16 67.85 -16.64
C GLN A 18 18.13 66.73 -17.06
N ASN A 19 18.00 65.55 -16.45
CA ASN A 19 18.89 64.43 -16.69
C ASN A 19 18.17 63.08 -16.53
N TRP A 20 18.70 62.04 -17.16
CA TRP A 20 18.18 60.68 -17.05
C TRP A 20 18.44 60.11 -15.65
N LYS A 21 17.38 59.72 -14.95
CA LYS A 21 17.48 58.94 -13.71
C LYS A 21 17.88 57.51 -14.05
N ARG A 22 18.97 57.04 -13.44
CA ARG A 22 19.51 55.69 -13.62
C ARG A 22 19.24 54.81 -12.40
N LYS A 23 19.11 53.49 -12.60
CA LYS A 23 18.92 52.49 -11.54
C LYS A 23 20.23 51.75 -11.27
N GLY A 24 20.58 51.67 -9.99
CA GLY A 24 21.69 50.86 -9.50
C GLY A 24 23.04 51.51 -9.77
N GLN A 25 23.72 51.93 -8.71
CA GLN A 25 25.16 52.18 -8.79
C GLN A 25 25.84 50.80 -8.85
N ILE A 26 26.64 50.56 -9.89
CA ILE A 26 27.33 49.28 -10.18
C ILE A 26 26.35 48.12 -10.50
N VAL A 27 25.91 48.06 -11.75
CA VAL A 27 25.08 46.96 -12.31
C VAL A 27 25.98 45.98 -13.06
N ILE A 28 25.86 44.68 -12.77
CA ILE A 28 26.57 43.65 -13.55
C ILE A 28 25.87 43.44 -14.89
N VAL A 29 26.61 43.58 -15.99
CA VAL A 29 26.13 43.43 -17.37
C VAL A 29 26.97 42.43 -18.16
N GLU A 30 26.39 41.86 -19.21
CA GLU A 30 27.11 41.02 -20.19
C GLU A 30 27.48 41.86 -21.41
N LEU A 31 28.73 41.75 -21.86
CA LEU A 31 29.23 42.36 -23.10
C LEU A 31 29.43 41.27 -24.15
N LYS A 32 28.76 41.42 -25.30
CA LYS A 32 28.87 40.50 -26.44
C LYS A 32 29.40 41.24 -27.67
N ARG A 33 30.48 40.73 -28.26
CA ARG A 33 31.10 41.33 -29.45
C ARG A 33 30.18 41.26 -30.66
N LEU A 34 30.11 42.35 -31.40
CA LEU A 34 29.35 42.47 -32.65
C LEU A 34 30.32 42.29 -33.82
N TYR A 35 30.25 41.14 -34.49
CA TYR A 35 31.18 40.79 -35.57
C TYR A 35 30.88 41.50 -36.91
N ASN A 36 29.71 42.14 -37.06
CA ASN A 36 29.36 42.87 -38.27
C ASN A 36 28.29 43.94 -37.98
N ALA A 37 28.62 45.22 -38.13
CA ALA A 37 27.69 46.33 -37.88
C ALA A 37 26.47 46.32 -38.83
N LYS A 38 26.61 45.69 -40.01
CA LYS A 38 25.53 45.56 -41.01
C LYS A 38 24.37 44.65 -40.59
N ASN A 39 24.52 43.82 -39.56
CA ASN A 39 23.51 42.85 -39.12
C ASN A 39 22.67 43.33 -37.91
N ILE A 40 22.90 44.55 -37.41
CA ILE A 40 22.17 45.11 -36.27
C ILE A 40 20.86 45.72 -36.78
N THR A 41 19.80 44.92 -36.82
CA THR A 41 18.43 45.35 -37.16
C THR A 41 17.53 45.39 -35.91
N LEU A 42 16.34 45.99 -36.00
CA LEU A 42 15.33 45.91 -34.92
C LEU A 42 14.98 44.45 -34.59
N GLN A 43 14.96 43.57 -35.60
CA GLN A 43 14.75 42.13 -35.43
C GLN A 43 15.89 41.46 -34.64
N PHE A 44 17.13 41.89 -34.84
CA PHE A 44 18.28 41.43 -34.04
C PHE A 44 18.13 41.83 -32.56
N ILE A 45 17.62 43.03 -32.27
CA ILE A 45 17.38 43.51 -30.89
C ILE A 45 16.37 42.64 -30.13
N ASP A 46 15.32 42.16 -30.81
CA ASP A 46 14.30 41.27 -30.23
C ASP A 46 14.84 39.85 -29.93
N GLU A 47 15.89 39.44 -30.65
CA GLU A 47 16.58 38.16 -30.47
C GLU A 47 17.58 38.15 -29.30
N VAL A 48 18.07 39.31 -28.85
CA VAL A 48 19.06 39.41 -27.76
C VAL A 48 18.41 39.58 -26.37
N ASP A 49 19.08 39.09 -25.32
CA ASP A 49 18.65 39.21 -23.92
C ASP A 49 18.70 40.68 -23.47
N LYS A 50 17.54 41.38 -23.47
CA LYS A 50 17.34 42.74 -22.90
C LYS A 50 18.56 43.67 -23.05
N PRO A 51 18.82 44.21 -24.24
CA PRO A 51 19.94 45.11 -24.44
C PRO A 51 19.73 46.44 -23.71
N TYR A 52 20.76 46.87 -22.99
CA TYR A 52 20.83 48.18 -22.35
C TYR A 52 21.52 49.23 -23.23
N GLY A 53 22.37 48.82 -24.17
CA GLY A 53 23.08 49.72 -25.07
C GLY A 53 24.19 49.03 -25.85
N ILE A 54 25.03 49.83 -26.53
CA ILE A 54 26.24 49.39 -27.23
C ILE A 54 27.40 50.22 -26.69
N THR A 55 28.55 49.58 -26.49
CA THR A 55 29.82 50.23 -26.14
C THR A 55 30.88 49.84 -27.17
N GLN A 56 31.98 50.57 -27.23
CA GLN A 56 33.11 50.26 -28.08
C GLN A 56 34.33 50.05 -27.20
N ASP A 57 35.04 48.95 -27.44
CA ASP A 57 36.34 48.71 -26.82
C ASP A 57 37.34 49.73 -27.44
N PRO A 58 37.92 50.64 -26.64
CA PRO A 58 38.82 51.67 -27.15
C PRO A 58 40.17 51.11 -27.64
N GLU A 59 40.57 49.91 -27.21
CA GLU A 59 41.83 49.29 -27.63
C GLU A 59 41.66 48.51 -28.92
N THR A 60 40.54 47.78 -29.05
CA THR A 60 40.33 46.87 -30.18
C THR A 60 39.38 47.43 -31.25
N GLU A 61 38.84 48.63 -31.02
CA GLU A 61 37.80 49.33 -31.80
C GLU A 61 36.52 48.51 -32.06
N ASN A 62 36.34 47.39 -31.35
CA ASN A 62 35.20 46.51 -31.54
C ASN A 62 33.97 47.01 -30.81
N TYR A 63 32.82 46.97 -31.50
CA TYR A 63 31.54 47.22 -30.88
C TYR A 63 31.07 46.01 -30.06
N LEU A 64 30.55 46.29 -28.87
CA LEU A 64 30.06 45.32 -27.90
C LEU A 64 28.63 45.73 -27.51
N ILE A 65 27.67 44.81 -27.59
CA ILE A 65 26.33 45.06 -27.04
C ILE A 65 26.35 44.79 -25.53
N VAL A 66 25.75 45.70 -24.76
CA VAL A 66 25.56 45.64 -23.31
C VAL A 66 24.20 45.01 -23.04
N LEU A 67 24.20 43.84 -22.39
CA LEU A 67 23.01 43.02 -22.13
C LEU A 67 22.75 42.89 -20.64
N ASP A 68 21.49 42.71 -20.26
CA ASP A 68 21.11 42.32 -18.91
C ASP A 68 21.70 40.95 -18.57
N ASN A 69 22.28 40.82 -17.38
CA ASN A 69 22.81 39.53 -16.92
C ASN A 69 21.71 38.55 -16.50
N LYS A 70 20.46 39.00 -16.49
CA LYS A 70 19.28 38.18 -16.22
C LYS A 70 18.92 37.34 -17.43
N CYS A 71 18.53 36.09 -17.18
CA CYS A 71 18.00 35.22 -18.22
C CYS A 71 16.63 35.71 -18.71
N LYS A 72 16.42 35.83 -20.03
CA LYS A 72 15.13 36.24 -20.63
C LYS A 72 13.94 35.40 -20.16
N LYS A 73 14.13 34.08 -20.00
CA LYS A 73 13.08 33.15 -19.53
C LYS A 73 12.75 33.33 -18.04
N CYS A 74 13.75 33.58 -17.20
CA CYS A 74 13.58 33.61 -15.73
C CYS A 74 13.35 35.02 -15.18
N ASN A 75 13.80 36.06 -15.89
CA ASN A 75 13.84 37.44 -15.44
C ASN A 75 14.67 37.66 -14.15
N TYR A 76 15.60 36.75 -13.85
CA TYR A 76 16.64 36.84 -12.82
C TYR A 76 17.90 36.08 -13.30
N VAL A 77 19.01 36.20 -12.57
CA VAL A 77 20.24 35.43 -12.86
C VAL A 77 20.05 33.99 -12.40
N CYS A 78 19.97 33.05 -13.34
CA CYS A 78 19.73 31.63 -13.08
C CYS A 78 20.96 30.76 -13.35
N TYR A 79 20.88 29.45 -13.07
CA TYR A 79 22.00 28.50 -13.28
C TYR A 79 22.49 28.47 -14.73
N THR A 80 21.62 28.59 -15.74
CA THR A 80 22.02 28.70 -17.14
C THR A 80 23.05 29.82 -17.35
N LYS A 81 22.85 31.00 -16.74
CA LYS A 81 23.79 32.14 -16.89
C LYS A 81 25.14 31.84 -16.24
N TYR A 82 25.14 31.23 -15.05
CA TYR A 82 26.39 30.80 -14.39
C TYR A 82 27.13 29.71 -15.17
N LEU A 83 26.42 28.75 -15.77
CA LEU A 83 27.02 27.69 -16.59
C LEU A 83 27.60 28.24 -17.90
N GLN A 84 26.89 29.17 -18.56
CA GLN A 84 27.35 29.83 -19.79
C GLN A 84 28.71 30.51 -19.61
N HIS A 85 28.98 31.07 -18.43
CA HIS A 85 30.29 31.67 -18.13
C HIS A 85 31.44 30.66 -18.07
N ASN A 86 31.16 29.38 -17.85
CA ASN A 86 32.16 28.33 -17.77
C ASN A 86 32.31 27.52 -19.07
N PHE A 87 31.61 27.86 -20.15
CA PHE A 87 31.70 27.12 -21.42
C PHE A 87 33.12 27.09 -21.97
N GLU A 88 33.89 28.19 -21.79
CA GLU A 88 35.28 28.28 -22.23
C GLU A 88 36.23 27.36 -21.43
N ASN A 89 35.83 26.97 -20.21
CA ASN A 89 36.62 26.11 -19.32
C ASN A 89 36.33 24.61 -19.50
N TRP A 90 35.30 24.25 -20.28
CA TRP A 90 34.83 22.88 -20.48
C TRP A 90 34.95 22.46 -21.94
N THR A 91 36.19 22.28 -22.40
CA THR A 91 36.47 21.83 -23.76
C THR A 91 36.94 20.38 -23.77
N SER A 92 36.26 19.58 -24.57
CA SER A 92 36.56 18.16 -24.79
C SER A 92 37.53 17.94 -25.95
N GLY A 93 37.78 18.98 -26.75
CA GLY A 93 38.48 18.87 -28.03
C GLY A 93 37.59 18.45 -29.20
N SER A 94 36.29 18.19 -28.97
CA SER A 94 35.28 17.97 -30.01
C SER A 94 34.15 18.98 -29.90
N ASN A 95 33.96 19.77 -30.96
CA ASN A 95 32.88 20.75 -31.05
C ASN A 95 31.49 20.12 -30.85
N ASP A 96 31.30 18.88 -31.31
CA ASP A 96 30.01 18.18 -31.20
C ASP A 96 29.70 17.79 -29.74
N ILE A 97 30.71 17.31 -29.00
CA ILE A 97 30.58 16.95 -27.59
C ILE A 97 30.41 18.20 -26.73
N ASP A 98 31.19 19.25 -27.01
CA ASP A 98 31.09 20.52 -26.30
C ASP A 98 29.69 21.13 -26.50
N LYS A 99 29.19 21.16 -27.73
CA LYS A 99 27.83 21.62 -28.03
C LYS A 99 26.76 20.77 -27.35
N PHE A 100 26.93 19.45 -27.28
CA PHE A 100 26.00 18.56 -26.60
C PHE A 100 25.93 18.83 -25.09
N ILE A 101 27.08 18.95 -24.44
CA ILE A 101 27.21 19.30 -23.02
C ILE A 101 26.57 20.68 -22.75
N GLN A 102 26.92 21.69 -23.56
CA GLN A 102 26.36 23.04 -23.47
C GLN A 102 24.84 23.07 -23.65
N ASN A 103 24.30 22.32 -24.61
CA ASN A 103 22.85 22.22 -24.82
C ASN A 103 22.13 21.70 -23.57
N SER A 104 22.70 20.72 -22.86
CA SER A 104 22.14 20.24 -21.59
C SER A 104 22.17 21.33 -20.50
N GLN A 105 23.26 22.09 -20.42
CA GLN A 105 23.47 23.18 -19.46
C GLN A 105 22.52 24.35 -19.67
N LEU A 106 22.19 24.66 -20.93
CA LEU A 106 21.27 25.74 -21.27
C LEU A 106 19.85 25.51 -20.73
N LEU A 107 19.46 24.26 -20.46
CA LEU A 107 18.15 23.92 -19.90
C LEU A 107 18.03 24.24 -18.39
N ALA A 108 19.13 24.54 -17.69
CA ALA A 108 19.19 24.67 -16.23
C ALA A 108 18.69 26.04 -15.71
N HIS A 109 17.40 26.30 -15.83
CA HIS A 109 16.83 27.61 -15.48
C HIS A 109 16.38 27.79 -14.02
N SER A 110 15.99 26.73 -13.32
CA SER A 110 15.38 26.81 -11.97
C SER A 110 16.29 26.18 -10.89
N TYR A 111 15.80 26.09 -9.65
CA TYR A 111 16.52 25.60 -8.45
C TYR A 111 17.07 24.15 -8.51
N GLY A 112 17.09 23.49 -9.67
CA GLY A 112 17.68 22.16 -9.84
C GLY A 112 18.51 22.01 -11.11
N VAL A 113 19.77 21.62 -10.95
CA VAL A 113 20.71 21.23 -12.04
C VAL A 113 20.56 19.76 -12.47
N LYS A 114 19.40 19.12 -12.22
CA LYS A 114 19.26 17.65 -12.31
C LYS A 114 19.57 17.05 -13.68
N LYS A 115 19.52 17.84 -14.75
CA LYS A 115 19.79 17.42 -16.14
C LYS A 115 21.07 18.03 -16.74
N VAL A 116 21.92 18.62 -15.90
CA VAL A 116 23.14 19.28 -16.35
C VAL A 116 24.25 18.27 -16.49
N LEU A 117 24.79 18.14 -17.72
CA LEU A 117 25.99 17.35 -17.97
C LEU A 117 27.24 18.18 -17.74
N GLU A 118 28.28 17.54 -17.23
CA GLU A 118 29.60 18.15 -17.03
C GLU A 118 30.63 17.53 -18.00
N TRP A 119 31.61 18.34 -18.41
CA TRP A 119 32.88 17.78 -18.86
C TRP A 119 33.67 17.39 -17.61
N ILE A 120 34.00 16.10 -17.49
CA ILE A 120 34.72 15.55 -16.34
C ILE A 120 36.14 15.24 -16.81
N PRO A 121 37.16 15.97 -16.33
CA PRO A 121 38.53 15.66 -16.68
C PRO A 121 38.91 14.26 -16.21
N TYR A 122 39.48 13.45 -17.10
CA TYR A 122 39.75 12.03 -16.83
C TYR A 122 40.64 11.80 -15.60
N ASN A 123 41.56 12.72 -15.31
CA ASN A 123 42.44 12.68 -14.14
C ASN A 123 41.71 12.87 -12.79
N ARG A 124 40.42 13.23 -12.80
CA ARG A 124 39.56 13.29 -11.60
C ARG A 124 38.90 11.94 -11.30
N LEU A 125 39.06 10.95 -12.19
CA LEU A 125 38.61 9.58 -12.03
C LEU A 125 39.80 8.70 -11.63
N TYR A 126 39.64 7.94 -10.56
CA TYR A 126 40.70 7.07 -10.03
C TYR A 126 40.12 5.73 -9.55
N ASN A 127 40.99 4.78 -9.21
CA ASN A 127 40.61 3.40 -8.88
C ASN A 127 39.73 2.76 -9.97
N ILE A 128 40.04 3.01 -11.24
CA ILE A 128 39.28 2.49 -12.38
C ILE A 128 39.45 0.97 -12.45
N LYS A 129 38.35 0.23 -12.40
CA LYS A 129 38.31 -1.24 -12.43
C LYS A 129 37.25 -1.73 -13.40
N CYS A 130 37.54 -2.78 -14.15
CA CYS A 130 36.54 -3.44 -14.99
C CYS A 130 35.53 -4.18 -14.10
N ILE A 131 34.22 -3.95 -14.32
CA ILE A 131 33.13 -4.61 -13.57
C ILE A 131 32.34 -5.55 -14.49
N ALA A 132 32.22 -5.21 -15.77
CA ALA A 132 31.64 -6.04 -16.81
C ALA A 132 32.27 -5.70 -18.15
N GLU A 133 31.96 -6.49 -19.18
CA GLU A 133 32.37 -6.20 -20.56
C GLU A 133 31.96 -4.76 -20.93
N ASP A 134 32.93 -3.94 -21.32
CA ASP A 134 32.79 -2.51 -21.66
C ASP A 134 32.18 -1.60 -20.58
N VAL A 135 32.21 -2.02 -19.30
CA VAL A 135 31.76 -1.22 -18.15
C VAL A 135 32.81 -1.21 -17.04
N TYR A 136 33.28 -0.01 -16.70
CA TYR A 136 34.28 0.18 -15.64
C TYR A 136 33.68 0.95 -14.46
N GLY A 137 34.03 0.60 -13.23
CA GLY A 137 33.77 1.42 -12.06
C GLY A 137 34.93 2.36 -11.80
N ALA A 138 34.64 3.55 -11.28
CA ALA A 138 35.66 4.53 -10.88
C ALA A 138 35.17 5.36 -9.70
N ASN A 139 36.12 5.92 -8.95
CA ASN A 139 35.85 6.96 -7.95
C ASN A 139 36.02 8.33 -8.62
N TRP A 140 35.02 9.20 -8.46
CA TRP A 140 35.06 10.57 -8.95
C TRP A 140 35.32 11.56 -7.81
N ALA A 141 36.47 12.23 -7.86
CA ALA A 141 36.94 13.08 -6.77
C ALA A 141 35.99 14.26 -6.43
N ASP A 142 35.43 14.92 -7.46
CA ASP A 142 34.68 16.17 -7.28
C ASP A 142 33.26 15.96 -6.78
N GLY A 143 32.62 14.88 -7.23
CA GLY A 143 31.18 14.67 -7.07
C GLY A 143 30.33 15.62 -7.93
N ASN A 144 29.02 15.40 -7.94
CA ASN A 144 28.11 16.09 -8.85
C ASN A 144 27.75 17.51 -8.39
N ILE A 145 27.54 18.42 -9.35
CA ILE A 145 27.02 19.76 -9.06
C ILE A 145 25.61 19.67 -8.46
N ILE A 146 25.32 20.50 -7.44
CA ILE A 146 23.99 20.65 -6.83
C ILE A 146 23.38 22.02 -7.14
N ASN A 147 24.10 23.08 -6.78
CA ASN A 147 23.64 24.45 -6.89
C ASN A 147 24.79 25.44 -6.85
N TRP A 148 24.55 26.63 -7.36
CA TRP A 148 25.50 27.73 -7.29
C TRP A 148 25.55 28.34 -5.89
N ASN A 149 26.74 28.51 -5.32
CA ASN A 149 26.93 29.26 -4.08
C ASN A 149 27.27 30.71 -4.41
N ILE A 150 26.33 31.62 -4.12
CA ILE A 150 26.45 33.04 -4.43
C ILE A 150 27.61 33.71 -3.65
N TYR A 151 27.90 33.24 -2.44
CA TYR A 151 28.95 33.83 -1.59
C TYR A 151 30.35 33.44 -2.07
N ASN A 152 30.54 32.16 -2.41
CA ASN A 152 31.84 31.65 -2.86
C ASN A 152 32.07 31.85 -4.36
N GLN A 153 31.02 32.24 -5.11
CA GLN A 153 31.00 32.31 -6.57
C GLN A 153 31.51 31.00 -7.21
N ASP A 154 31.06 29.87 -6.69
CA ASP A 154 31.45 28.54 -7.17
C ASP A 154 30.29 27.53 -7.01
N TRP A 155 30.37 26.42 -7.75
CA TRP A 155 29.40 25.32 -7.68
C TRP A 155 29.57 24.50 -6.40
N LYS A 156 28.49 24.41 -5.62
CA LYS A 156 28.41 23.46 -4.51
C LYS A 156 28.24 22.05 -5.09
N ARG A 157 29.14 21.15 -4.69
CA ARG A 157 29.15 19.73 -5.09
C ARG A 157 28.69 18.80 -3.97
N LYS A 158 28.11 17.65 -4.34
CA LYS A 158 27.78 16.53 -3.44
C LYS A 158 28.53 15.29 -3.84
N GLY A 159 28.86 14.45 -2.85
CA GLY A 159 29.37 13.12 -3.12
C GLY A 159 30.80 13.18 -3.59
N GLN A 160 31.65 13.92 -2.89
CA GLN A 160 33.09 13.84 -3.11
C GLN A 160 33.52 12.38 -3.01
N ASN A 161 34.41 11.97 -3.91
CA ASN A 161 34.89 10.59 -4.06
C ASN A 161 33.80 9.57 -4.40
N MET A 162 32.65 9.99 -4.93
CA MET A 162 31.55 9.07 -5.23
C MET A 162 31.90 8.01 -6.28
N ILE A 163 31.29 6.84 -6.12
CA ILE A 163 31.44 5.73 -7.05
C ILE A 163 30.53 5.96 -8.27
N VAL A 164 31.13 5.90 -9.46
CA VAL A 164 30.47 6.06 -10.75
C VAL A 164 30.84 4.89 -11.68
N GLN A 165 30.03 4.68 -12.71
CA GLN A 165 30.33 3.78 -13.81
C GLN A 165 30.73 4.58 -15.05
N LEU A 166 31.69 4.03 -15.77
CA LEU A 166 32.24 4.51 -17.01
C LEU A 166 31.79 3.56 -18.11
N LYS A 167 31.04 4.09 -19.08
CA LYS A 167 30.54 3.33 -20.23
C LYS A 167 30.97 4.01 -21.52
N GLY A 168 31.44 3.22 -22.48
CA GLY A 168 31.86 3.75 -23.79
C GLY A 168 30.75 4.58 -24.44
N LEU A 169 31.09 5.78 -24.89
CA LEU A 169 30.19 6.62 -25.68
C LEU A 169 30.48 6.36 -27.17
N ASN A 170 29.65 5.53 -27.80
CA ASN A 170 29.64 5.41 -29.26
C ASN A 170 29.02 6.68 -29.84
N VAL A 171 29.83 7.71 -30.07
CA VAL A 171 29.40 9.03 -30.55
C VAL A 171 28.70 8.86 -31.90
N PRO A 172 27.35 8.99 -31.99
CA PRO A 172 26.72 9.10 -33.29
C PRO A 172 27.08 10.46 -33.88
N LYS A 173 27.13 10.57 -35.22
CA LYS A 173 27.42 11.83 -35.92
C LYS A 173 26.49 13.00 -35.55
N ASN A 174 25.39 12.76 -34.82
CA ASN A 174 24.47 13.75 -34.27
C ASN A 174 23.92 13.29 -32.91
N ILE A 175 24.64 13.53 -31.81
CA ILE A 175 24.12 13.29 -30.46
C ILE A 175 23.08 14.38 -30.09
N THR A 176 21.85 13.98 -29.74
CA THR A 176 20.73 14.90 -29.48
C THR A 176 20.27 14.82 -28.02
N LEU A 177 19.48 15.79 -27.54
CA LEU A 177 18.92 15.75 -26.18
C LEU A 177 18.02 14.53 -25.93
N GLU A 178 17.38 13.96 -26.96
CA GLU A 178 16.60 12.71 -26.86
C GLU A 178 17.47 11.53 -26.39
N PHE A 179 18.77 11.56 -26.68
CA PHE A 179 19.72 10.56 -26.19
C PHE A 179 19.88 10.61 -24.66
N ILE A 180 19.81 11.81 -24.06
CA ILE A 180 19.85 11.98 -22.59
C ILE A 180 18.64 11.31 -21.97
N ASP A 181 17.44 11.56 -22.50
CA ASP A 181 16.20 11.00 -21.95
C ASP A 181 16.21 9.45 -22.02
N LYS A 182 16.81 8.87 -23.07
CA LYS A 182 17.01 7.41 -23.18
C LYS A 182 17.94 6.86 -22.10
N ILE A 183 19.05 7.55 -21.82
CA ILE A 183 20.00 7.14 -20.76
C ILE A 183 19.38 7.30 -19.38
N GLU A 184 18.66 8.39 -19.15
CA GLU A 184 18.02 8.71 -17.87
C GLU A 184 16.93 7.71 -17.46
N MET A 185 16.49 6.83 -18.36
CA MET A 185 15.60 5.72 -18.00
C MET A 185 16.24 4.77 -16.98
N ASP A 186 17.52 4.43 -17.18
CA ASP A 186 18.22 3.41 -16.39
C ASP A 186 19.37 3.98 -15.54
N TYR A 187 19.86 5.18 -15.87
CA TYR A 187 21.03 5.78 -15.24
C TYR A 187 20.78 7.22 -14.79
N ILE A 188 21.62 7.69 -13.88
CA ILE A 188 21.84 9.12 -13.66
C ILE A 188 23.07 9.51 -14.47
N PHE A 189 22.90 10.41 -15.43
CA PHE A 189 23.97 10.82 -16.33
C PHE A 189 24.62 12.11 -15.82
N TYR A 190 25.88 12.02 -15.37
CA TYR A 190 26.58 13.18 -14.80
C TYR A 190 27.36 13.97 -15.84
N GLY A 191 27.91 13.29 -16.85
CA GLY A 191 28.81 13.96 -17.76
C GLY A 191 29.61 13.02 -18.65
N ILE A 192 30.54 13.61 -19.38
CA ILE A 192 31.39 12.91 -20.34
C ILE A 192 32.85 13.17 -19.96
N THR A 193 33.69 12.15 -20.13
CA THR A 193 35.15 12.23 -20.07
C THR A 193 35.73 11.66 -21.37
N GLN A 194 37.01 11.92 -21.65
CA GLN A 194 37.75 11.25 -22.71
C GLN A 194 38.91 10.46 -22.12
N ASN A 195 39.09 9.22 -22.57
CA ASN A 195 40.28 8.45 -22.22
C ASN A 195 41.51 9.08 -22.92
N PRO A 196 42.55 9.49 -22.18
CA PRO A 196 43.69 10.19 -22.74
C PRO A 196 44.52 9.32 -23.70
N GLU A 197 44.50 8.00 -23.56
CA GLU A 197 45.26 7.04 -24.36
C GLU A 197 44.52 6.69 -25.66
N THR A 198 43.27 6.24 -25.55
CA THR A 198 42.48 5.78 -26.70
C THR A 198 41.78 6.91 -27.45
N LYS A 199 41.71 8.11 -26.84
CA LYS A 199 40.91 9.27 -27.28
C LYS A 199 39.42 8.99 -27.39
N SER A 200 38.94 7.86 -26.87
CA SER A 200 37.52 7.53 -26.87
C SER A 200 36.77 8.33 -25.80
N TYR A 201 35.55 8.77 -26.15
CA TYR A 201 34.65 9.42 -25.21
C TYR A 201 33.92 8.37 -24.37
N ILE A 202 33.70 8.70 -23.10
CA ILE A 202 33.15 7.80 -22.09
C ILE A 202 32.11 8.57 -21.29
N MET A 203 30.95 7.97 -21.10
CA MET A 203 29.89 8.48 -20.23
C MET A 203 30.22 8.17 -18.77
N VAL A 204 30.04 9.17 -17.90
CA VAL A 204 30.12 9.02 -16.45
C VAL A 204 28.70 8.98 -15.89
N VAL A 205 28.30 7.82 -15.38
CA VAL A 205 26.91 7.53 -14.98
C VAL A 205 26.83 6.87 -13.61
N ASN A 206 25.65 6.93 -12.96
CA ASN A 206 25.30 6.04 -11.85
C ASN A 206 24.08 5.19 -12.18
N ASN A 207 23.93 4.05 -11.51
CA ASN A 207 22.69 3.28 -11.61
C ASN A 207 21.53 4.07 -11.00
N LYS A 208 20.40 4.11 -11.70
CA LYS A 208 19.17 4.72 -11.20
C LYS A 208 18.28 3.64 -10.61
N CYS A 209 17.84 3.82 -9.37
CA CYS A 209 16.84 2.94 -8.81
C CYS A 209 15.50 3.16 -9.53
N LYS A 210 14.95 2.12 -10.17
CA LYS A 210 13.66 2.19 -10.87
C LYS A 210 12.49 2.62 -9.96
N LYS A 211 12.52 2.22 -8.69
CA LYS A 211 11.48 2.56 -7.70
C LYS A 211 11.61 4.01 -7.20
N CYS A 212 12.84 4.45 -6.91
CA CYS A 212 13.10 5.73 -6.27
C CYS A 212 13.37 6.88 -7.26
N ASN A 213 13.77 6.57 -8.49
CA ASN A 213 14.26 7.53 -9.50
C ASN A 213 15.54 8.29 -9.10
N PHE A 214 16.28 7.83 -8.10
CA PHE A 214 17.58 8.38 -7.68
C PHE A 214 18.49 7.27 -7.12
N VAL A 215 19.74 7.59 -6.76
CA VAL A 215 20.67 6.66 -6.07
C VAL A 215 20.22 6.48 -4.63
N CYS A 216 19.66 5.32 -4.31
CA CYS A 216 19.17 4.98 -2.97
C CYS A 216 20.05 3.91 -2.32
N TYR A 217 19.75 3.50 -1.09
CA TYR A 217 20.57 2.53 -0.34
C TYR A 217 20.78 1.21 -1.10
N ALA A 218 19.76 0.70 -1.79
CA ALA A 218 19.86 -0.50 -2.61
C ALA A 218 20.95 -0.40 -3.68
N ILE A 219 21.13 0.79 -4.29
CA ILE A 219 22.18 1.02 -5.29
C ILE A 219 23.56 1.05 -4.64
N HIS A 220 23.71 1.67 -3.47
CA HIS A 220 24.97 1.68 -2.73
C HIS A 220 25.38 0.29 -2.24
N PHE A 221 24.43 -0.56 -1.86
CA PHE A 221 24.71 -1.97 -1.59
C PHE A 221 25.13 -2.71 -2.87
N GLN A 222 24.39 -2.55 -3.97
CA GLN A 222 24.69 -3.19 -5.25
C GLN A 222 26.11 -2.89 -5.74
N GLN A 223 26.58 -1.65 -5.58
CA GLN A 223 27.94 -1.24 -5.93
C GLN A 223 29.03 -1.98 -5.14
N ASN A 224 28.69 -2.56 -3.99
CA ASN A 224 29.63 -3.20 -3.08
C ASN A 224 29.45 -4.72 -2.97
N PHE A 225 28.59 -5.36 -3.78
CA PHE A 225 28.29 -6.79 -3.65
C PHE A 225 29.53 -7.70 -3.66
N GLU A 226 30.57 -7.36 -4.41
CA GLU A 226 31.83 -8.10 -4.44
C GLU A 226 32.51 -8.17 -3.05
N ASN A 227 32.31 -7.16 -2.20
CA ASN A 227 32.87 -7.11 -0.85
C ASN A 227 32.00 -7.82 0.20
N TRP A 228 30.77 -8.21 -0.14
CA TRP A 228 29.82 -8.88 0.75
C TRP A 228 29.63 -10.35 0.35
N THR A 229 30.72 -11.06 0.08
CA THR A 229 30.71 -12.48 -0.27
C THR A 229 31.12 -13.37 0.91
N SER A 230 30.31 -14.39 1.13
CA SER A 230 30.53 -15.51 2.04
C SER A 230 31.30 -16.67 1.41
N GLY A 231 31.47 -16.65 0.09
CA GLY A 231 31.94 -17.78 -0.72
C GLY A 231 30.84 -18.79 -1.08
N ASP A 232 29.63 -18.68 -0.51
CA ASP A 232 28.45 -19.48 -0.87
C ASP A 232 27.44 -18.64 -1.66
N LYS A 233 27.18 -19.05 -2.90
CA LYS A 233 26.29 -18.32 -3.83
C LYS A 233 24.85 -18.17 -3.30
N CYS A 234 24.35 -19.12 -2.52
CA CYS A 234 23.00 -19.05 -1.98
C CYS A 234 22.92 -18.02 -0.84
N ILE A 235 23.92 -17.98 0.02
CA ILE A 235 24.02 -17.00 1.11
C ILE A 235 24.23 -15.59 0.54
N ASP A 236 25.13 -15.46 -0.42
CA ASP A 236 25.42 -14.17 -1.07
C ASP A 236 24.16 -13.61 -1.73
N LYS A 237 23.45 -14.43 -2.51
CA LYS A 237 22.19 -14.03 -3.13
C LYS A 237 21.16 -13.60 -2.08
N PHE A 238 21.06 -14.33 -0.98
CA PHE A 238 20.12 -14.01 0.08
C PHE A 238 20.42 -12.69 0.80
N ILE A 239 21.70 -12.42 1.07
CA ILE A 239 22.16 -11.12 1.61
C ILE A 239 21.85 -10.00 0.59
N GLN A 240 22.17 -10.22 -0.69
CA GLN A 240 21.91 -9.27 -1.77
C GLN A 240 20.42 -8.96 -1.92
N ASP A 241 19.52 -9.95 -1.85
CA ASP A 241 18.07 -9.75 -1.94
C ASP A 241 17.55 -8.86 -0.80
N SER A 242 18.07 -9.04 0.42
CA SER A 242 17.77 -8.18 1.58
C SER A 242 18.27 -6.75 1.34
N GLN A 243 19.49 -6.60 0.83
CA GLN A 243 20.11 -5.31 0.52
C GLN A 243 19.40 -4.54 -0.61
N LEU A 244 18.97 -5.24 -1.67
CA LEU A 244 18.22 -4.65 -2.80
C LEU A 244 16.84 -4.15 -2.39
N SER A 245 16.28 -4.69 -1.32
CA SER A 245 14.97 -4.29 -0.78
C SER A 245 15.03 -3.00 0.04
N ALA A 246 16.22 -2.56 0.47
CA ALA A 246 16.43 -1.40 1.31
C ALA A 246 16.64 -0.13 0.49
N HIS A 247 15.60 0.69 0.36
CA HIS A 247 15.66 1.92 -0.42
C HIS A 247 16.02 3.15 0.42
N ASP A 248 15.28 3.35 1.52
CA ASP A 248 15.35 4.49 2.43
C ASP A 248 15.55 4.07 3.90
N ASP A 249 15.41 2.78 4.19
CA ASP A 249 15.62 2.21 5.51
C ASP A 249 16.54 0.98 5.44
N VAL A 250 17.58 0.99 6.27
CA VAL A 250 18.54 -0.11 6.43
C VAL A 250 18.27 -0.94 7.67
N THR A 251 17.16 -0.71 8.39
CA THR A 251 16.86 -1.40 9.65
C THR A 251 16.73 -2.91 9.50
N ILE A 252 16.31 -3.41 8.34
CA ILE A 252 16.07 -4.84 8.08
C ILE A 252 17.11 -5.48 7.16
N VAL A 253 18.20 -4.75 6.85
CA VAL A 253 19.24 -5.22 5.93
C VAL A 253 20.14 -6.23 6.61
N LEU A 254 20.42 -7.32 5.89
CA LEU A 254 21.44 -8.29 6.26
C LEU A 254 22.79 -7.89 5.68
N GLU A 255 23.83 -8.13 6.48
CA GLU A 255 25.21 -7.84 6.12
C GLU A 255 26.07 -9.10 6.30
N TRP A 256 27.04 -9.33 5.41
CA TRP A 256 28.09 -10.32 5.66
C TRP A 256 29.11 -9.75 6.65
N ILE A 257 29.26 -10.39 7.81
CA ILE A 257 30.15 -9.93 8.87
C ILE A 257 31.35 -10.87 8.91
N PRO A 258 32.58 -10.38 8.63
CA PRO A 258 33.78 -11.18 8.81
C PRO A 258 33.92 -11.66 10.26
N TYR A 259 34.29 -12.94 10.44
CA TYR A 259 34.28 -13.56 11.77
C TYR A 259 35.30 -12.95 12.75
N ASP A 260 36.40 -12.40 12.22
CA ASP A 260 37.43 -11.67 12.98
C ASP A 260 36.91 -10.36 13.60
N LYS A 261 35.70 -9.91 13.23
CA LYS A 261 35.01 -8.80 13.88
C LYS A 261 34.35 -9.17 15.21
N PHE A 262 34.41 -10.45 15.61
CA PHE A 262 33.90 -10.95 16.87
C PHE A 262 35.03 -11.36 17.82
N TYR A 263 34.90 -10.98 19.10
CA TYR A 263 35.82 -11.40 20.16
C TYR A 263 35.07 -11.75 21.44
N ASN A 264 35.75 -12.39 22.40
CA ASN A 264 35.15 -12.88 23.64
C ASN A 264 33.93 -13.80 23.41
N ILE A 265 34.03 -14.70 22.43
CA ILE A 265 32.94 -15.61 22.06
C ILE A 265 32.76 -16.66 23.16
N ARG A 266 31.54 -16.77 23.70
CA ARG A 266 31.19 -17.70 24.79
C ARG A 266 29.94 -18.49 24.44
N TYR A 267 29.95 -19.79 24.71
CA TYR A 267 28.77 -20.64 24.55
C TYR A 267 27.66 -20.28 25.55
N ILE A 268 26.41 -20.24 25.10
CA ILE A 268 25.22 -19.98 25.93
C ILE A 268 24.43 -21.28 26.12
N ALA A 269 23.81 -21.78 25.05
CA ALA A 269 22.97 -22.97 25.03
C ALA A 269 22.60 -23.34 23.58
N LYS A 270 22.38 -24.63 23.29
CA LYS A 270 21.76 -25.16 22.06
C LYS A 270 22.14 -24.37 20.80
N ASP A 271 23.40 -24.50 20.38
CA ASP A 271 23.93 -23.86 19.16
C ASP A 271 23.94 -22.31 19.17
N MET A 272 23.79 -21.68 20.35
CA MET A 272 23.91 -20.22 20.53
C MET A 272 25.15 -19.83 21.33
N TYR A 273 25.80 -18.77 20.86
CA TYR A 273 27.00 -18.15 21.44
C TYR A 273 26.77 -16.66 21.63
N ARG A 274 27.46 -16.04 22.59
CA ARG A 274 27.51 -14.59 22.77
C ARG A 274 28.89 -14.09 22.38
N ALA A 275 28.97 -12.99 21.65
CA ALA A 275 30.22 -12.37 21.23
C ALA A 275 30.16 -10.85 21.36
N ASN A 276 31.32 -10.19 21.45
CA ASN A 276 31.43 -8.75 21.27
C ASN A 276 31.67 -8.46 19.78
N TRP A 277 30.87 -7.57 19.19
CA TRP A 277 30.98 -7.18 17.79
C TRP A 277 31.59 -5.79 17.65
N ILE A 278 32.74 -5.70 16.97
CA ILE A 278 33.55 -4.47 16.88
C ILE A 278 32.82 -3.37 16.10
N ASP A 279 32.33 -3.69 14.90
CA ASP A 279 31.89 -2.69 13.92
C ASP A 279 30.54 -2.04 14.31
N GLY A 280 29.65 -2.80 14.94
CA GLY A 280 28.28 -2.36 15.24
C GLY A 280 27.42 -2.26 13.98
N ASN A 281 26.12 -1.96 14.16
CA ASN A 281 25.13 -2.04 13.09
C ASN A 281 25.14 -0.83 12.14
N ILE A 282 24.85 -1.08 10.86
CA ILE A 282 24.63 -0.04 9.85
C ILE A 282 23.42 0.82 10.23
N ILE A 283 23.51 2.14 10.00
CA ILE A 283 22.41 3.09 10.24
C ILE A 283 22.02 3.92 9.01
N ASN A 284 22.98 4.38 8.20
CA ASN A 284 22.74 5.10 6.94
C ASN A 284 24.02 5.21 6.11
N TRP A 285 23.88 5.65 4.85
CA TRP A 285 25.01 5.94 3.97
C TRP A 285 25.60 7.33 4.23
N ASP A 286 26.92 7.41 4.42
CA ASP A 286 27.66 8.66 4.53
C ASP A 286 28.20 9.09 3.16
N ASN A 287 27.60 10.14 2.59
CA ASN A 287 27.98 10.67 1.29
C ASN A 287 29.36 11.36 1.27
N ASN A 288 29.93 11.72 2.42
CA ASN A 288 31.24 12.37 2.48
C ASN A 288 32.35 11.31 2.51
N ASN A 289 32.14 10.26 3.30
CA ASN A 289 33.10 9.16 3.46
C ASN A 289 32.91 8.03 2.44
N GLN A 290 31.81 8.07 1.67
CA GLN A 290 31.42 7.03 0.71
C GLN A 290 31.44 5.63 1.34
N ASN A 291 30.89 5.55 2.56
CA ASN A 291 30.83 4.33 3.34
C ASN A 291 29.59 4.29 4.24
N TRP A 292 29.24 3.12 4.75
CA TRP A 292 28.16 2.92 5.69
C TRP A 292 28.54 3.48 7.06
N LYS A 293 27.72 4.40 7.58
CA LYS A 293 27.83 4.85 8.96
C LYS A 293 27.32 3.75 9.89
N ARG A 294 28.08 3.47 10.93
CA ARG A 294 27.77 2.45 11.94
C ARG A 294 27.47 3.09 13.30
N GLN A 295 26.69 2.37 14.11
CA GLN A 295 26.37 2.74 15.48
C GLN A 295 26.49 1.51 16.38
N ASN A 296 26.68 1.70 17.69
CA ASN A 296 26.80 0.64 18.68
C ASN A 296 28.04 -0.24 18.45
N GLN A 297 29.20 0.40 18.24
CA GLN A 297 30.49 -0.30 18.21
C GLN A 297 30.72 -1.02 19.55
N ASN A 298 31.36 -2.19 19.50
CA ASN A 298 31.61 -3.06 20.65
C ASN A 298 30.34 -3.51 21.41
N ILE A 299 29.22 -3.69 20.71
CA ILE A 299 27.98 -4.22 21.29
C ILE A 299 28.03 -5.75 21.42
N PHE A 300 27.27 -6.30 22.36
CA PHE A 300 27.01 -7.74 22.40
C PHE A 300 26.14 -8.19 21.22
N ALA A 301 26.54 -9.28 20.60
CA ALA A 301 25.78 -10.00 19.59
C ALA A 301 25.59 -11.45 20.01
N THR A 302 24.44 -12.01 19.67
CA THR A 302 24.16 -13.43 19.83
C THR A 302 24.42 -14.11 18.49
N LEU A 303 25.34 -15.06 18.44
CA LEU A 303 25.66 -15.88 17.27
C LEU A 303 24.90 -17.19 17.36
N LYS A 304 24.04 -17.49 16.40
CA LYS A 304 23.31 -18.77 16.33
C LYS A 304 23.85 -19.60 15.18
N ARG A 305 24.40 -20.79 15.47
CA ARG A 305 24.90 -21.72 14.44
C ARG A 305 23.75 -22.23 13.58
N LEU A 306 24.01 -22.32 12.29
CA LEU A 306 23.07 -22.78 11.26
C LEU A 306 23.53 -24.15 10.77
N ASN A 307 22.69 -25.17 10.95
CA ASN A 307 23.10 -26.56 10.68
C ASN A 307 23.16 -26.90 9.17
N ASP A 308 22.57 -26.07 8.29
CA ASP A 308 22.74 -26.14 6.83
C ASP A 308 22.33 -24.78 6.18
N PRO A 309 23.13 -24.22 5.23
CA PRO A 309 22.82 -23.00 4.48
C PRO A 309 21.41 -22.94 3.87
N LYS A 310 20.85 -24.08 3.44
CA LYS A 310 19.50 -24.16 2.86
C LYS A 310 18.38 -23.81 3.85
N TYR A 311 18.65 -23.89 5.16
CA TYR A 311 17.67 -23.60 6.21
C TYR A 311 17.82 -22.20 6.80
N ILE A 312 18.69 -21.34 6.24
CA ILE A 312 18.87 -19.94 6.66
C ILE A 312 17.55 -19.17 6.56
N ILE A 313 16.79 -19.37 5.47
CA ILE A 313 15.47 -18.75 5.25
C ILE A 313 14.48 -19.17 6.34
N LEU A 314 14.43 -20.47 6.67
CA LEU A 314 13.55 -21.02 7.70
C LEU A 314 13.95 -20.60 9.13
N GLY A 315 15.24 -20.38 9.39
CA GLY A 315 15.72 -19.80 10.64
C GLY A 315 15.22 -18.36 10.81
N LEU A 316 15.41 -17.53 9.78
CA LEU A 316 15.07 -16.10 9.74
C LEU A 316 13.58 -15.77 9.89
N GLU A 317 12.72 -16.63 9.38
CA GLU A 317 11.26 -16.51 9.50
C GLU A 317 10.76 -16.83 10.91
N ASN A 318 11.53 -17.60 11.68
CA ASN A 318 11.18 -18.07 13.02
C ASN A 318 11.88 -17.31 14.17
N GLU A 319 12.86 -16.46 13.87
CA GLU A 319 13.64 -15.74 14.88
C GLU A 319 13.00 -14.41 15.33
N ILE A 320 12.94 -14.22 16.66
CA ILE A 320 12.31 -13.06 17.33
C ILE A 320 13.25 -11.85 17.35
N ASN A 321 14.56 -12.07 17.23
CA ASN A 321 15.57 -11.02 17.35
C ASN A 321 15.84 -10.31 16.02
N LYS A 322 16.28 -9.06 16.09
CA LYS A 322 16.74 -8.30 14.93
C LYS A 322 17.98 -8.99 14.36
N HIS A 323 17.97 -9.23 13.07
CA HIS A 323 19.09 -9.84 12.35
C HIS A 323 20.02 -8.72 11.89
N TYR A 324 21.30 -8.82 12.21
CA TYR A 324 22.31 -7.90 11.69
C TYR A 324 22.99 -8.49 10.47
N GLY A 325 23.21 -9.81 10.45
CA GLY A 325 23.98 -10.41 9.38
C GLY A 325 24.25 -11.90 9.54
N ILE A 326 25.17 -12.38 8.72
CA ILE A 326 25.66 -13.75 8.70
C ILE A 326 27.19 -13.70 8.76
N THR A 327 27.79 -14.63 9.49
CA THR A 327 29.24 -14.85 9.56
C THR A 327 29.55 -16.33 9.36
N GLN A 328 30.78 -16.69 9.03
CA GLN A 328 31.22 -18.08 9.02
C GLN A 328 32.40 -18.28 9.97
N ASN A 329 32.33 -19.30 10.83
CA ASN A 329 33.47 -19.67 11.64
C ASN A 329 34.59 -20.24 10.73
N PRO A 330 35.81 -19.65 10.73
CA PRO A 330 36.87 -20.06 9.82
C PRO A 330 37.42 -21.47 10.13
N GLU A 331 37.31 -21.94 11.38
CA GLU A 331 37.77 -23.26 11.83
C GLU A 331 36.75 -24.34 11.51
N THR A 332 35.50 -24.16 11.95
CA THR A 332 34.46 -25.19 11.80
C THR A 332 33.75 -25.15 10.44
N LYS A 333 33.93 -24.05 9.68
CA LYS A 333 33.20 -23.72 8.45
C LYS A 333 31.68 -23.56 8.62
N ASP A 334 31.19 -23.56 9.86
CA ASP A 334 29.78 -23.35 10.16
C ASP A 334 29.38 -21.90 9.90
N TYR A 335 28.25 -21.72 9.21
CA TYR A 335 27.60 -20.43 9.15
C TYR A 335 26.86 -20.14 10.45
N MET A 336 26.95 -18.89 10.90
CA MET A 336 26.31 -18.40 12.09
C MET A 336 25.54 -17.12 11.79
N MET A 337 24.36 -17.04 12.34
CA MET A 337 23.51 -15.88 12.26
C MET A 337 23.83 -14.89 13.37
N VAL A 338 23.99 -13.62 13.02
CA VAL A 338 24.30 -12.54 13.96
C VAL A 338 22.99 -11.86 14.37
N LEU A 339 22.57 -12.14 15.60
CA LEU A 339 21.35 -11.64 16.21
C LEU A 339 21.67 -10.51 17.18
N ALA A 340 20.84 -9.48 17.14
CA ALA A 340 20.81 -8.47 18.18
C ALA A 340 20.22 -9.06 19.47
N ASP A 341 20.64 -8.56 20.63
CA ASP A 341 19.90 -8.73 21.89
C ASP A 341 18.58 -7.90 21.92
N LYS A 342 18.07 -7.54 20.73
CA LYS A 342 16.95 -6.65 20.47
C LYS A 342 15.88 -7.40 19.68
N CYS A 343 14.64 -7.40 20.14
CA CYS A 343 13.51 -8.02 19.42
C CYS A 343 13.15 -7.26 18.13
N LYS A 344 12.90 -8.01 17.04
CA LYS A 344 12.54 -7.58 15.69
C LYS A 344 11.25 -6.76 15.63
N LYS A 345 10.30 -6.99 16.56
CA LYS A 345 9.00 -6.30 16.61
C LYS A 345 8.97 -5.05 17.50
N CYS A 346 9.78 -4.99 18.56
CA CYS A 346 9.67 -3.92 19.57
C CYS A 346 10.97 -3.13 19.82
N ASN A 347 12.06 -3.43 19.10
CA ASN A 347 13.31 -2.66 19.07
C ASN A 347 13.92 -2.42 20.47
N PHE A 348 13.88 -3.45 21.31
CA PHE A 348 14.25 -3.45 22.74
C PHE A 348 15.78 -3.50 22.97
N ILE A 349 16.30 -3.15 24.17
CA ILE A 349 17.69 -3.40 24.60
C ILE A 349 17.67 -4.08 25.97
N ASN A 350 18.27 -5.28 26.09
CA ASN A 350 18.53 -5.93 27.38
C ASN A 350 19.59 -5.14 28.16
N LYS A 351 19.19 -4.27 29.10
CA LYS A 351 20.14 -3.61 30.01
C LYS A 351 20.44 -4.50 31.21
N PRO A 352 21.71 -4.87 31.46
CA PRO A 352 22.10 -5.62 32.65
C PRO A 352 22.10 -4.75 33.90
N TYR A 353 21.41 -5.23 34.93
CA TYR A 353 21.39 -4.64 36.27
C TYR A 353 22.28 -5.41 37.26
N GLY A 354 22.67 -6.64 36.94
CA GLY A 354 23.59 -7.42 37.78
C GLY A 354 24.00 -8.73 37.14
N ILE A 355 24.89 -9.46 37.82
CA ILE A 355 25.30 -10.81 37.49
C ILE A 355 25.04 -11.66 38.74
N THR A 356 24.38 -12.80 38.57
CA THR A 356 24.18 -13.83 39.60
C THR A 356 24.87 -15.12 39.16
N GLN A 357 25.05 -16.08 40.06
CA GLN A 357 25.69 -17.36 39.75
C GLN A 357 24.69 -18.48 40.02
N ASN A 358 24.49 -19.35 39.04
CA ASN A 358 23.70 -20.56 39.22
C ASN A 358 24.44 -21.48 40.22
N PRO A 359 23.81 -21.84 41.36
CA PRO A 359 24.50 -22.54 42.43
C PRO A 359 24.90 -23.98 42.06
N GLU A 360 24.19 -24.60 41.13
CA GLU A 360 24.42 -25.98 40.66
C GLU A 360 25.44 -26.03 39.52
N THR A 361 25.23 -25.22 38.48
CA THR A 361 26.07 -25.27 37.26
C THR A 361 27.31 -24.38 37.35
N LYS A 362 27.41 -23.54 38.40
CA LYS A 362 28.43 -22.49 38.59
C LYS A 362 28.52 -21.45 37.47
N ASN A 363 27.60 -21.49 36.51
CA ASN A 363 27.49 -20.53 35.43
C ASN A 363 27.01 -19.17 35.93
N TYR A 364 27.60 -18.10 35.40
CA TYR A 364 27.17 -16.73 35.69
C TYR A 364 26.01 -16.34 34.78
N MET A 365 24.91 -15.88 35.37
CA MET A 365 23.69 -15.43 34.71
C MET A 365 23.53 -13.92 34.90
N MET A 366 22.98 -13.23 33.91
CA MET A 366 22.83 -11.77 33.93
C MET A 366 21.40 -11.40 34.33
N VAL A 367 21.25 -10.52 35.32
CA VAL A 367 19.95 -10.02 35.81
C VAL A 367 19.54 -8.82 34.96
N LEU A 368 18.38 -8.90 34.31
CA LEU A 368 17.85 -7.91 33.37
C LEU A 368 16.52 -7.36 33.92
N VAL A 369 16.26 -6.06 33.71
CA VAL A 369 14.95 -5.45 33.99
C VAL A 369 14.25 -5.18 32.67
N ASP A 370 13.07 -5.77 32.52
CA ASP A 370 12.29 -5.66 31.30
C ASP A 370 11.42 -4.38 31.39
N LYS A 371 11.56 -3.45 30.44
CA LYS A 371 10.59 -2.36 30.20
C LYS A 371 10.13 -2.39 28.74
N CYS A 372 8.84 -2.20 28.48
CA CYS A 372 8.30 -2.12 27.12
C CYS A 372 8.56 -0.73 26.51
N ASN A 373 9.21 -0.64 25.34
CA ASN A 373 9.42 0.65 24.67
C ASN A 373 8.13 1.33 24.19
N LYS A 374 7.06 0.55 23.89
CA LYS A 374 5.77 1.12 23.48
C LYS A 374 5.07 1.86 24.63
N CYS A 375 5.12 1.28 25.83
CA CYS A 375 4.40 1.78 26.99
C CYS A 375 5.31 2.48 28.02
N ASN A 376 6.63 2.44 27.80
CA ASN A 376 7.68 2.87 28.73
C ASN A 376 7.55 2.28 30.16
N LEU A 377 6.87 1.13 30.28
CA LEU A 377 6.48 0.47 31.54
C LEU A 377 6.50 -1.07 31.36
N VAL A 378 6.40 -1.82 32.46
CA VAL A 378 6.10 -3.27 32.40
C VAL A 378 4.65 -3.41 31.92
N CYS A 379 4.43 -4.13 30.82
CA CYS A 379 3.12 -4.26 30.18
C CYS A 379 2.69 -5.74 30.05
N HIS A 380 1.44 -6.01 29.67
CA HIS A 380 0.90 -7.38 29.62
C HIS A 380 1.71 -8.33 28.75
N ALA A 381 2.19 -7.87 27.59
CA ALA A 381 3.01 -8.65 26.66
C ALA A 381 4.25 -9.26 27.34
N MET A 382 4.79 -8.55 28.33
CA MET A 382 5.98 -8.97 29.06
C MET A 382 5.68 -10.06 30.08
N HIS A 383 4.56 -9.92 30.79
CA HIS A 383 4.08 -10.96 31.70
C HIS A 383 3.69 -12.24 30.96
N PHE A 384 3.18 -12.13 29.73
CA PHE A 384 2.97 -13.30 28.88
C PHE A 384 4.29 -13.93 28.43
N GLN A 385 5.25 -13.13 27.96
CA GLN A 385 6.56 -13.61 27.50
C GLN A 385 7.32 -14.39 28.58
N GLN A 386 7.30 -13.91 29.82
CA GLN A 386 7.92 -14.59 30.97
C GLN A 386 7.27 -15.96 31.26
N ASN A 387 6.05 -16.20 30.80
CA ASN A 387 5.26 -17.39 31.08
C ASN A 387 5.07 -18.32 29.87
N PHE A 388 5.75 -18.10 28.74
CA PHE A 388 5.56 -18.95 27.54
C PHE A 388 5.77 -20.44 27.77
N GLY A 389 6.66 -20.82 28.69
CA GLY A 389 6.85 -22.22 29.08
C GLY A 389 5.60 -22.89 29.66
N ASN A 390 4.64 -22.11 30.16
CA ASN A 390 3.41 -22.61 30.77
C ASN A 390 2.22 -22.71 29.80
N TRP A 391 2.35 -22.18 28.57
CA TRP A 391 1.28 -22.14 27.56
C TRP A 391 1.59 -23.05 26.37
N THR A 392 1.88 -24.33 26.65
CA THR A 392 2.20 -25.34 25.64
C THR A 392 1.00 -26.25 25.36
N SER A 393 0.64 -26.35 24.09
CA SER A 393 -0.34 -27.28 23.54
C SER A 393 0.27 -28.63 23.16
N GLY A 394 1.61 -28.72 23.12
CA GLY A 394 2.33 -29.84 22.52
C GLY A 394 2.39 -29.78 20.99
N ASN A 395 1.88 -28.71 20.37
CA ASN A 395 2.03 -28.40 18.96
C ASN A 395 2.67 -27.03 18.78
N ASN A 396 3.89 -27.03 18.22
CA ASN A 396 4.70 -25.82 18.04
C ASN A 396 4.00 -24.73 17.20
N ASP A 397 3.16 -25.09 16.22
CA ASP A 397 2.47 -24.13 15.37
C ASP A 397 1.34 -23.42 16.14
N ILE A 398 0.60 -24.16 16.97
CA ILE A 398 -0.41 -23.60 17.87
C ILE A 398 0.23 -22.73 18.94
N ASP A 399 1.34 -23.18 19.51
CA ASP A 399 2.04 -22.45 20.59
C ASP A 399 2.59 -21.11 20.09
N LYS A 400 3.28 -21.13 18.94
CA LYS A 400 3.75 -19.89 18.27
C LYS A 400 2.59 -18.93 17.98
N PHE A 401 1.44 -19.48 17.59
CA PHE A 401 0.27 -18.67 17.28
C PHE A 401 -0.36 -18.01 18.52
N ILE A 402 -0.50 -18.76 19.61
CA ILE A 402 -0.93 -18.23 20.92
C ILE A 402 0.02 -17.13 21.39
N GLN A 403 1.33 -17.40 21.37
CA GLN A 403 2.39 -16.45 21.76
C GLN A 403 2.37 -15.17 20.93
N TYR A 404 2.13 -15.26 19.62
CA TYR A 404 2.01 -14.10 18.73
C TYR A 404 0.90 -13.14 19.20
N SER A 405 -0.26 -13.68 19.58
CA SER A 405 -1.39 -12.88 20.06
C SER A 405 -1.06 -12.20 21.40
N GLN A 406 -0.40 -12.93 22.30
CA GLN A 406 0.00 -12.48 23.63
C GLN A 406 1.03 -11.33 23.58
N LEU A 407 2.00 -11.40 22.66
CA LEU A 407 3.00 -10.33 22.48
C LEU A 407 2.43 -9.04 21.91
N SER A 408 1.24 -9.09 21.32
CA SER A 408 0.57 -7.91 20.77
C SER A 408 -0.25 -7.16 21.83
N ALA A 409 -0.48 -7.78 22.99
CA ALA A 409 -1.29 -7.22 24.08
C ALA A 409 -0.43 -6.44 25.05
N HIS A 410 -0.38 -5.13 24.89
CA HIS A 410 0.43 -4.26 25.73
C HIS A 410 -0.37 -3.76 26.94
N ASP A 411 -1.42 -2.99 26.68
CA ASP A 411 -2.27 -2.40 27.73
C ASP A 411 -3.65 -3.06 27.78
N ASP A 412 -3.97 -3.87 26.77
CA ASP A 412 -5.26 -4.53 26.62
C ASP A 412 -5.08 -6.03 26.31
N CYS A 413 -5.65 -6.87 27.17
CA CYS A 413 -5.70 -8.31 26.98
C CYS A 413 -6.94 -8.78 26.21
N GLU A 414 -7.80 -7.87 25.75
CA GLU A 414 -9.14 -8.21 25.25
C GLU A 414 -9.10 -9.24 24.12
N ARG A 415 -8.08 -9.22 23.26
CA ARG A 415 -7.95 -10.07 22.07
C ARG A 415 -6.84 -11.13 22.17
N VAL A 416 -6.32 -11.35 23.38
CA VAL A 416 -5.28 -12.35 23.61
C VAL A 416 -5.87 -13.74 23.50
N LEU A 417 -5.13 -14.63 22.85
CA LEU A 417 -5.44 -16.05 22.87
C LEU A 417 -4.70 -16.74 24.00
N GLU A 418 -5.38 -17.69 24.60
CA GLU A 418 -4.88 -18.52 25.69
C GLU A 418 -4.84 -19.99 25.26
N TRP A 419 -3.86 -20.75 25.75
CA TRP A 419 -4.00 -22.20 25.80
C TRP A 419 -4.89 -22.55 27.00
N LEU A 420 -6.02 -23.20 26.73
CA LEU A 420 -7.05 -23.47 27.72
C LEU A 420 -7.08 -24.97 28.01
N PRO A 421 -6.80 -25.40 29.24
CA PRO A 421 -6.91 -26.81 29.61
C PRO A 421 -8.36 -27.30 29.44
N TYR A 422 -8.55 -28.42 28.75
CA TYR A 422 -9.89 -28.92 28.40
C TYR A 422 -10.77 -29.25 29.62
N ASN A 423 -10.15 -29.66 30.73
CA ASN A 423 -10.84 -29.94 32.00
C ASN A 423 -11.48 -28.69 32.65
N LYS A 424 -11.27 -27.50 32.09
CA LYS A 424 -11.94 -26.26 32.50
C LYS A 424 -13.30 -26.05 31.85
N PHE A 425 -13.72 -26.97 30.98
CA PHE A 425 -15.03 -26.97 30.32
C PHE A 425 -15.91 -28.10 30.84
N TYR A 426 -17.18 -27.80 31.14
CA TYR A 426 -18.18 -28.78 31.59
C TYR A 426 -19.54 -28.52 30.96
N ASN A 427 -20.46 -29.48 31.08
CA ASN A 427 -21.77 -29.45 30.41
C ASN A 427 -21.67 -29.22 28.89
N ILE A 428 -20.71 -29.89 28.25
CA ILE A 428 -20.45 -29.76 26.81
C ILE A 428 -21.62 -30.39 26.04
N ARG A 429 -22.31 -29.60 25.21
CA ARG A 429 -23.46 -30.03 24.41
C ARG A 429 -23.22 -29.74 22.94
N TYR A 430 -23.52 -30.71 22.07
CA TYR A 430 -23.45 -30.53 20.63
C TYR A 430 -24.47 -29.48 20.15
N ILE A 431 -24.04 -28.59 19.24
CA ILE A 431 -24.91 -27.60 18.60
C ILE A 431 -25.18 -28.01 17.15
N MET A 432 -24.12 -28.02 16.32
CA MET A 432 -24.15 -28.37 14.91
C MET A 432 -22.71 -28.53 14.40
N LYS A 433 -22.50 -29.30 13.33
CA LYS A 433 -21.25 -29.46 12.55
C LYS A 433 -19.99 -28.93 13.24
N ASP A 434 -19.29 -29.82 13.95
CA ASP A 434 -18.00 -29.53 14.60
C ASP A 434 -18.05 -28.44 15.70
N MET A 435 -19.24 -28.08 16.19
CA MET A 435 -19.44 -27.02 17.20
C MET A 435 -20.23 -27.50 18.42
N TYR A 436 -19.72 -27.12 19.60
CA TYR A 436 -20.24 -27.50 20.91
C TYR A 436 -20.38 -26.26 21.80
N ARG A 437 -21.34 -26.27 22.72
CA ARG A 437 -21.48 -25.26 23.77
C ARG A 437 -21.02 -25.84 25.10
N ALA A 438 -20.23 -25.10 25.85
CA ALA A 438 -19.71 -25.52 27.14
C ALA A 438 -19.80 -24.39 28.17
N ASN A 439 -19.82 -24.76 29.45
CA ASN A 439 -19.57 -23.83 30.55
C ASN A 439 -18.07 -23.76 30.81
N TRP A 440 -17.51 -22.57 30.91
CA TRP A 440 -16.08 -22.33 31.15
C TRP A 440 -15.82 -21.78 32.54
N ILE A 441 -15.00 -22.48 33.33
CA ILE A 441 -14.79 -22.19 34.76
C ILE A 441 -14.00 -20.89 34.97
N ASP A 442 -12.85 -20.74 34.30
CA ASP A 442 -11.88 -19.70 34.63
C ASP A 442 -12.30 -18.31 34.13
N GLY A 443 -13.02 -18.24 33.00
CA GLY A 443 -13.34 -16.99 32.32
C GLY A 443 -12.12 -16.32 31.66
N ASN A 444 -12.34 -15.24 30.91
CA ASN A 444 -11.31 -14.63 30.06
C ASN A 444 -10.33 -13.73 30.84
N ILE A 445 -9.05 -13.71 30.45
CA ILE A 445 -8.08 -12.74 30.98
C ILE A 445 -8.54 -11.31 30.65
N ILE A 446 -8.36 -10.40 31.62
CA ILE A 446 -8.63 -8.96 31.47
C ILE A 446 -7.35 -8.15 31.65
N ASN A 447 -6.61 -8.38 32.74
CA ASN A 447 -5.49 -7.55 33.15
C ASN A 447 -4.58 -8.35 34.09
N TRP A 448 -3.31 -7.97 34.16
CA TRP A 448 -2.36 -8.46 35.14
C TRP A 448 -2.57 -7.80 36.52
N ASN A 449 -2.53 -8.59 37.59
CA ASN A 449 -2.54 -8.08 38.97
C ASN A 449 -1.13 -8.11 39.56
N ASN A 450 -0.54 -6.92 39.75
CA ASN A 450 0.81 -6.76 40.31
C ASN A 450 0.95 -7.26 41.75
N ASN A 451 -0.11 -7.21 42.56
CA ASN A 451 -0.04 -7.61 43.97
C ASN A 451 0.01 -9.12 44.13
N ASN A 452 -0.74 -9.84 43.30
CA ASN A 452 -0.86 -11.31 43.39
C ASN A 452 -0.01 -12.03 42.33
N GLN A 453 0.71 -11.26 41.49
CA GLN A 453 1.49 -11.73 40.34
C GLN A 453 0.75 -12.78 39.50
N ASN A 454 -0.52 -12.50 39.17
CA ASN A 454 -1.36 -13.41 38.40
C ASN A 454 -2.40 -12.65 37.54
N TRP A 455 -2.96 -13.31 36.54
CA TRP A 455 -3.96 -12.72 35.63
C TRP A 455 -5.33 -12.60 36.30
N LYS A 456 -5.91 -11.40 36.28
CA LYS A 456 -7.31 -11.13 36.64
C LYS A 456 -8.23 -11.60 35.51
N ARG A 457 -9.24 -12.39 35.86
CA ARG A 457 -10.22 -12.96 34.91
C ARG A 457 -11.63 -12.38 35.06
N LYS A 458 -12.42 -12.37 33.99
CA LYS A 458 -13.86 -12.00 33.97
C LYS A 458 -14.70 -13.19 33.54
N GLY A 459 -15.95 -13.24 34.01
CA GLY A 459 -16.93 -14.18 33.49
C GLY A 459 -16.65 -15.61 33.94
N GLN A 460 -16.34 -15.80 35.22
CA GLN A 460 -16.28 -17.13 35.83
C GLN A 460 -17.63 -17.84 35.57
N SER A 461 -17.55 -19.11 35.15
CA SER A 461 -18.72 -19.91 34.76
C SER A 461 -19.53 -19.37 33.57
N MET A 462 -18.90 -18.64 32.65
CA MET A 462 -19.56 -18.16 31.43
C MET A 462 -19.72 -19.25 30.35
N PHE A 463 -20.63 -19.03 29.41
CA PHE A 463 -20.74 -19.88 28.22
C PHE A 463 -19.62 -19.61 27.21
N ALA A 464 -19.09 -20.69 26.65
CA ALA A 464 -18.15 -20.68 25.54
C ALA A 464 -18.62 -21.63 24.43
N THR A 465 -18.36 -21.25 23.19
CA THR A 465 -18.58 -22.10 22.02
C THR A 465 -17.25 -22.75 21.64
N LEU A 466 -17.16 -24.07 21.66
CA LEU A 466 -16.01 -24.85 21.22
C LEU A 466 -16.21 -25.26 19.76
N LYS A 467 -15.34 -24.85 18.87
CA LYS A 467 -15.35 -25.24 17.45
C LYS A 467 -14.15 -26.13 17.17
N ARG A 468 -14.37 -27.38 16.76
CA ARG A 468 -13.31 -28.31 16.34
C ARG A 468 -12.59 -27.75 15.11
N LEU A 469 -11.27 -27.81 15.16
CA LEU A 469 -10.38 -27.36 14.10
C LEU A 469 -10.04 -28.56 13.21
N ASN A 470 -10.38 -28.49 11.93
CA ASN A 470 -10.15 -29.59 10.99
C ASN A 470 -8.66 -29.75 10.64
N ASN A 471 -7.90 -28.67 10.69
CA ASN A 471 -6.45 -28.69 10.53
C ASN A 471 -5.80 -27.53 11.31
N PRO A 472 -4.93 -27.81 12.30
CA PRO A 472 -4.20 -26.78 13.05
C PRO A 472 -3.44 -25.78 12.18
N LYS A 473 -2.99 -26.18 10.98
CA LYS A 473 -2.25 -25.31 10.05
C LYS A 473 -3.09 -24.16 9.46
N TYR A 474 -4.42 -24.27 9.48
CA TYR A 474 -5.31 -23.24 8.91
C TYR A 474 -6.05 -22.40 9.96
N ILE A 475 -5.60 -22.44 11.21
CA ILE A 475 -6.23 -21.73 12.33
C ILE A 475 -6.37 -20.22 12.10
N ILE A 476 -5.41 -19.61 11.40
CA ILE A 476 -5.41 -18.18 11.04
C ILE A 476 -6.59 -17.85 10.11
N LEU A 477 -6.83 -18.71 9.11
CA LEU A 477 -7.93 -18.55 8.16
C LEU A 477 -9.28 -18.75 8.87
N GLU A 478 -9.36 -19.72 9.78
CA GLU A 478 -10.57 -19.94 10.57
C GLU A 478 -10.88 -18.72 11.45
N LEU A 479 -9.90 -18.17 12.16
CA LEU A 479 -10.04 -16.97 13.03
C LEU A 479 -10.36 -15.66 12.30
N ALA A 480 -9.88 -15.52 11.06
CA ALA A 480 -10.23 -14.38 10.21
C ALA A 480 -11.73 -14.41 9.85
N ASN A 481 -12.28 -15.61 9.67
CA ASN A 481 -13.65 -15.85 9.25
C ASN A 481 -14.65 -15.94 10.42
N GLU A 482 -14.20 -16.00 11.67
CA GLU A 482 -15.10 -16.10 12.81
C GLU A 482 -15.82 -14.79 13.16
N ILE A 483 -17.13 -14.89 13.25
CA ILE A 483 -18.02 -13.83 13.74
C ILE A 483 -17.85 -13.63 15.24
N ASN A 484 -17.50 -14.69 15.97
CA ASN A 484 -17.35 -14.67 17.41
C ASN A 484 -15.94 -14.31 17.81
N LYS A 485 -15.83 -13.61 18.94
CA LYS A 485 -14.53 -13.25 19.49
C LYS A 485 -13.82 -14.51 20.04
N PRO A 486 -12.58 -14.81 19.62
CA PRO A 486 -11.83 -15.94 20.12
C PRO A 486 -11.20 -15.64 21.49
N TYR A 487 -11.23 -16.62 22.39
CA TYR A 487 -10.56 -16.58 23.69
C TYR A 487 -9.30 -17.45 23.73
N GLY A 488 -9.25 -18.52 22.94
CA GLY A 488 -8.13 -19.43 23.02
C GLY A 488 -8.35 -20.74 22.29
N ILE A 489 -7.50 -21.70 22.58
CA ILE A 489 -7.49 -23.02 21.98
C ILE A 489 -7.39 -24.04 23.11
N THR A 490 -8.11 -25.14 22.97
CA THR A 490 -8.05 -26.31 23.85
C THR A 490 -7.86 -27.57 23.01
N GLN A 491 -7.46 -28.67 23.63
CA GLN A 491 -7.46 -29.98 22.97
C GLN A 491 -8.31 -30.98 23.76
N ASN A 492 -9.21 -31.67 23.08
CA ASN A 492 -9.96 -32.76 23.69
C ASN A 492 -8.97 -33.91 24.04
N PRO A 493 -8.84 -34.31 25.31
CA PRO A 493 -7.87 -35.32 25.72
C PRO A 493 -8.18 -36.71 25.15
N GLU A 494 -9.44 -37.02 24.85
CA GLU A 494 -9.91 -38.30 24.31
C GLU A 494 -9.70 -38.36 22.80
N THR A 495 -10.23 -37.38 22.06
CA THR A 495 -10.17 -37.40 20.58
C THR A 495 -8.88 -36.83 20.01
N LYS A 496 -8.08 -36.14 20.84
CA LYS A 496 -6.89 -35.35 20.46
C LYS A 496 -7.17 -34.19 19.51
N ASP A 497 -8.44 -33.89 19.27
CA ASP A 497 -8.85 -32.78 18.43
C ASP A 497 -8.60 -31.43 19.11
N TYR A 498 -7.97 -30.52 18.38
CA TYR A 498 -7.89 -29.12 18.79
C TYR A 498 -9.24 -28.44 18.55
N MET A 499 -9.66 -27.62 19.50
CA MET A 499 -10.89 -26.86 19.45
C MET A 499 -10.60 -25.39 19.78
N MET A 500 -11.13 -24.50 18.96
CA MET A 500 -11.11 -23.07 19.21
C MET A 500 -12.22 -22.69 20.18
N VAL A 501 -11.89 -21.88 21.18
CA VAL A 501 -12.80 -21.40 22.21
C VAL A 501 -13.27 -20.00 21.82
N LEU A 502 -14.56 -19.86 21.55
CA LEU A 502 -15.19 -18.64 21.07
C LEU A 502 -16.17 -18.09 22.11
N ALA A 503 -16.18 -16.77 22.26
CA ALA A 503 -17.14 -16.04 23.07
C ALA A 503 -18.54 -16.10 22.45
N ASP A 504 -19.58 -16.04 23.27
CA ASP A 504 -20.93 -15.67 22.83
C ASP A 504 -21.03 -14.15 22.59
N LYS A 505 -20.07 -13.56 21.88
CA LYS A 505 -20.03 -12.13 21.51
C LYS A 505 -19.46 -11.97 20.13
N CYS A 506 -20.00 -11.01 19.38
CA CYS A 506 -19.55 -10.73 18.03
C CYS A 506 -18.26 -9.93 18.04
N LYS A 507 -17.27 -10.38 17.27
CA LYS A 507 -16.00 -9.68 17.03
C LYS A 507 -16.20 -8.26 16.51
N LYS A 508 -17.19 -8.06 15.63
CA LYS A 508 -17.50 -6.75 15.01
C LYS A 508 -18.26 -5.81 15.96
N CYS A 509 -19.23 -6.34 16.71
CA CYS A 509 -20.14 -5.52 17.54
C CYS A 509 -19.72 -5.44 19.01
N ASN A 510 -18.75 -6.25 19.43
CA ASN A 510 -18.37 -6.54 20.82
C ASN A 510 -19.52 -6.92 21.77
N LEU A 511 -20.65 -7.32 21.21
CA LEU A 511 -21.92 -7.65 21.87
C LEU A 511 -22.57 -8.86 21.18
N MET A 512 -23.58 -9.45 21.82
CA MET A 512 -24.49 -10.35 21.11
C MET A 512 -25.22 -9.56 20.02
N CYS A 513 -25.17 -10.05 18.79
CA CYS A 513 -25.73 -9.37 17.62
C CYS A 513 -26.55 -10.38 16.79
N TYR A 514 -27.30 -9.88 15.81
CA TYR A 514 -28.26 -10.71 15.09
C TYR A 514 -27.59 -11.81 14.26
N ALA A 515 -26.41 -11.55 13.70
CA ALA A 515 -25.61 -12.59 13.04
C ALA A 515 -25.34 -13.81 13.95
N ILE A 516 -25.11 -13.60 15.25
CA ILE A 516 -24.91 -14.71 16.21
C ILE A 516 -26.24 -15.43 16.48
N LEU A 517 -27.32 -14.68 16.67
CA LEU A 517 -28.65 -15.22 16.94
C LEU A 517 -29.21 -16.01 15.75
N PHE A 518 -29.01 -15.51 14.52
CA PHE A 518 -29.36 -16.25 13.30
C PHE A 518 -28.55 -17.53 13.21
N ARG A 519 -27.22 -17.48 13.43
CA ARG A 519 -26.36 -18.66 13.40
C ARG A 519 -26.81 -19.74 14.39
N GLN A 520 -27.26 -19.36 15.58
CA GLN A 520 -27.82 -20.30 16.56
C GLN A 520 -29.12 -20.96 16.10
N ASN A 521 -29.85 -20.33 15.17
CA ASN A 521 -31.12 -20.79 14.63
C ASN A 521 -31.04 -21.48 13.26
N PHE A 522 -29.85 -21.62 12.65
CA PHE A 522 -29.69 -22.22 11.31
C PHE A 522 -30.34 -23.60 11.17
N LYS A 523 -30.32 -24.42 12.23
CA LYS A 523 -30.97 -25.74 12.24
C LYS A 523 -32.48 -25.69 11.97
N ASN A 524 -33.13 -24.55 12.20
CA ASN A 524 -34.57 -24.36 12.00
C ASN A 524 -34.90 -23.83 10.59
N TRP A 525 -33.89 -23.41 9.81
CA TRP A 525 -34.04 -22.74 8.51
C TRP A 525 -33.30 -23.52 7.42
N THR A 526 -33.86 -24.66 7.03
CA THR A 526 -33.34 -25.49 5.95
C THR A 526 -34.38 -25.69 4.86
N SER A 527 -33.93 -25.52 3.63
CA SER A 527 -34.66 -25.80 2.39
C SER A 527 -34.51 -27.24 1.91
N GLY A 528 -33.57 -28.00 2.49
CA GLY A 528 -33.13 -29.28 1.95
C GLY A 528 -32.13 -29.15 0.79
N ASN A 529 -31.80 -27.92 0.35
CA ASN A 529 -30.77 -27.64 -0.64
C ASN A 529 -29.61 -26.84 -0.02
N ASN A 530 -28.44 -27.48 0.06
CA ASN A 530 -27.24 -26.89 0.67
C ASN A 530 -26.80 -25.55 0.03
N GLY A 531 -27.04 -25.36 -1.27
CA GLY A 531 -26.69 -24.12 -1.97
C GLY A 531 -27.57 -22.95 -1.54
N ILE A 532 -28.87 -23.19 -1.41
CA ILE A 532 -29.86 -22.19 -0.97
C ILE A 532 -29.70 -21.91 0.52
N ASP A 533 -29.50 -22.95 1.32
CA ASP A 533 -29.27 -22.81 2.75
C ASP A 533 -28.01 -21.98 3.02
N LYS A 534 -26.91 -22.26 2.31
CA LYS A 534 -25.68 -21.46 2.41
C LYS A 534 -25.93 -20.01 1.99
N PHE A 535 -26.66 -19.79 0.90
CA PHE A 535 -26.96 -18.43 0.43
C PHE A 535 -27.74 -17.61 1.47
N ILE A 536 -28.80 -18.20 2.03
CA ILE A 536 -29.61 -17.61 3.09
C ILE A 536 -28.73 -17.31 4.32
N GLN A 537 -27.93 -18.28 4.75
CA GLN A 537 -27.01 -18.14 5.89
C GLN A 537 -26.00 -17.01 5.67
N ASP A 538 -25.41 -16.88 4.48
CA ASP A 538 -24.45 -15.81 4.16
C ASP A 538 -25.10 -14.42 4.33
N THR A 539 -26.36 -14.24 3.88
CA THR A 539 -27.08 -12.98 4.11
C THR A 539 -27.32 -12.71 5.60
N GLN A 540 -27.67 -13.72 6.38
CA GLN A 540 -27.93 -13.61 7.82
C GLN A 540 -26.67 -13.29 8.62
N LEU A 541 -25.54 -13.92 8.28
CA LEU A 541 -24.26 -13.67 8.94
C LEU A 541 -23.73 -12.27 8.66
N SER A 542 -24.15 -11.65 7.55
CA SER A 542 -23.80 -10.27 7.21
C SER A 542 -24.61 -9.23 8.01
N ASP A 543 -25.78 -9.60 8.56
CA ASP A 543 -26.68 -8.69 9.25
C ASP A 543 -26.49 -8.69 10.78
N HIS A 544 -25.75 -7.70 11.26
CA HIS A 544 -25.41 -7.58 12.68
C HIS A 544 -26.45 -6.81 13.51
N TYR A 545 -27.16 -5.86 12.91
CA TYR A 545 -27.98 -4.86 13.63
C TYR A 545 -29.44 -4.82 13.17
N ASN A 546 -29.83 -5.74 12.29
CA ASN A 546 -31.08 -5.75 11.53
C ASN A 546 -31.31 -4.51 10.70
N LYS A 547 -30.69 -4.48 9.52
CA LYS A 547 -31.07 -3.52 8.48
C LYS A 547 -32.12 -4.08 7.52
N GLY A 548 -32.80 -5.18 7.89
CA GLY A 548 -33.75 -5.89 7.05
C GLY A 548 -33.10 -6.45 5.78
N LYS A 549 -31.84 -6.89 5.88
CA LYS A 549 -31.06 -7.43 4.75
C LYS A 549 -30.89 -8.94 4.81
N ALA A 550 -31.08 -9.54 6.00
CA ALA A 550 -31.07 -10.98 6.16
C ALA A 550 -32.30 -11.61 5.50
N LEU A 551 -32.07 -12.58 4.61
CA LEU A 551 -33.14 -13.40 4.05
C LEU A 551 -33.52 -14.50 5.02
N GLU A 552 -34.75 -14.99 4.94
CA GLU A 552 -35.19 -16.18 5.67
C GLU A 552 -35.69 -17.29 4.75
N TRP A 553 -35.66 -18.52 5.26
CA TRP A 553 -36.40 -19.62 4.65
C TRP A 553 -37.85 -19.56 5.11
N ILE A 554 -38.78 -19.45 4.16
CA ILE A 554 -40.20 -19.33 4.44
C ILE A 554 -40.89 -20.61 3.96
N PRO A 555 -41.53 -21.39 4.86
CA PRO A 555 -42.29 -22.56 4.45
C PRO A 555 -43.45 -22.16 3.52
N TYR A 556 -43.61 -22.85 2.40
CA TYR A 556 -44.60 -22.46 1.38
C TYR A 556 -46.04 -22.44 1.88
N GLY A 557 -46.38 -23.31 2.85
CA GLY A 557 -47.67 -23.32 3.53
C GLY A 557 -47.99 -22.05 4.34
N LYS A 558 -47.07 -21.09 4.43
CA LYS A 558 -47.31 -19.77 5.02
C LYS A 558 -47.88 -18.75 4.04
N PHE A 559 -48.07 -19.14 2.78
CA PHE A 559 -48.68 -18.32 1.74
C PHE A 559 -50.09 -18.81 1.41
N TYR A 560 -51.03 -17.88 1.22
CA TYR A 560 -52.40 -18.17 0.80
C TYR A 560 -52.88 -17.12 -0.21
N ASN A 561 -54.01 -17.38 -0.88
CA ASN A 561 -54.51 -16.54 -1.98
C ASN A 561 -53.47 -16.30 -3.08
N ILE A 562 -52.72 -17.35 -3.44
CA ILE A 562 -51.68 -17.27 -4.45
C ILE A 562 -52.33 -17.11 -5.83
N LYS A 563 -52.10 -15.99 -6.49
CA LYS A 563 -52.63 -15.66 -7.81
C LYS A 563 -51.49 -15.47 -8.80
N TYR A 564 -51.65 -16.04 -9.99
CA TYR A 564 -50.74 -15.78 -11.11
C TYR A 564 -50.85 -14.30 -11.53
N VAL A 565 -49.70 -13.66 -11.78
CA VAL A 565 -49.62 -12.27 -12.24
C VAL A 565 -49.05 -12.23 -13.66
N ALA A 566 -47.86 -12.81 -13.83
CA ALA A 566 -47.13 -12.85 -15.08
C ALA A 566 -46.20 -14.07 -15.09
N GLU A 567 -45.58 -14.38 -16.23
CA GLU A 567 -44.68 -15.53 -16.38
C GLU A 567 -43.65 -15.57 -15.24
N ASP A 568 -43.71 -16.65 -14.44
CA ASP A 568 -42.85 -16.90 -13.27
C ASP A 568 -43.03 -15.95 -12.07
N ILE A 569 -44.11 -15.15 -12.03
CA ILE A 569 -44.44 -14.21 -10.94
C ILE A 569 -45.87 -14.46 -10.42
N TYR A 570 -45.97 -14.63 -9.10
CA TYR A 570 -47.23 -14.83 -8.39
C TYR A 570 -47.38 -13.80 -7.28
N ARG A 571 -48.63 -13.45 -6.94
CA ARG A 571 -48.97 -12.59 -5.79
C ARG A 571 -49.59 -13.45 -4.70
N ALA A 572 -49.16 -13.29 -3.46
CA ALA A 572 -49.65 -14.07 -2.33
C ALA A 572 -49.81 -13.23 -1.06
N ASN A 573 -50.62 -13.71 -0.13
CA ASN A 573 -50.68 -13.20 1.24
C ASN A 573 -49.77 -14.04 2.12
N TRP A 574 -48.92 -13.40 2.91
CA TRP A 574 -47.97 -14.05 3.80
C TRP A 574 -48.40 -13.94 5.27
N ILE A 575 -48.68 -15.09 5.91
CA ILE A 575 -49.26 -15.15 7.25
C ILE A 575 -48.35 -14.54 8.32
N ASP A 576 -47.08 -14.95 8.35
CA ASP A 576 -46.19 -14.65 9.48
C ASP A 576 -45.71 -13.19 9.48
N GLY A 577 -45.58 -12.57 8.30
CA GLY A 577 -44.99 -11.25 8.13
C GLY A 577 -43.47 -11.23 8.38
N ASN A 578 -42.83 -10.09 8.15
CA ASN A 578 -41.37 -10.00 8.15
C ASN A 578 -40.76 -9.86 9.55
N ILE A 579 -39.54 -10.40 9.73
CA ILE A 579 -38.77 -10.26 10.98
C ILE A 579 -38.34 -8.80 11.19
N ILE A 580 -38.51 -8.30 12.42
CA ILE A 580 -38.15 -6.93 12.82
C ILE A 580 -37.06 -6.90 13.89
N LEU A 581 -37.16 -7.71 14.95
CA LEU A 581 -36.17 -7.73 16.01
C LEU A 581 -36.18 -9.02 16.81
N TRP A 582 -35.12 -9.26 17.56
CA TRP A 582 -35.05 -10.37 18.50
C TRP A 582 -35.56 -9.95 19.88
N ASN A 583 -36.50 -10.72 20.44
CA ASN A 583 -36.95 -10.54 21.82
C ASN A 583 -36.11 -11.42 22.76
N ALA A 584 -35.26 -10.79 23.58
CA ALA A 584 -34.37 -11.48 24.51
C ALA A 584 -35.11 -12.15 25.68
N ILE A 585 -36.32 -11.70 26.05
CA ILE A 585 -37.11 -12.27 27.13
C ILE A 585 -37.73 -13.59 26.68
N ASN A 586 -38.35 -13.59 25.51
CA ASN A 586 -39.05 -14.76 24.96
C ASN A 586 -38.14 -15.67 24.12
N GLN A 587 -36.88 -15.27 23.91
CA GLN A 587 -35.90 -15.95 23.05
C GLN A 587 -36.47 -16.31 21.67
N ASN A 588 -37.15 -15.35 21.03
CA ASN A 588 -37.77 -15.55 19.72
C ASN A 588 -37.76 -14.27 18.86
N TRP A 589 -37.91 -14.41 17.54
CA TRP A 589 -38.00 -13.30 16.59
C TRP A 589 -39.40 -12.67 16.62
N VAL A 590 -39.45 -11.34 16.75
CA VAL A 590 -40.66 -10.52 16.62
C VAL A 590 -40.90 -10.23 15.14
N ARG A 591 -42.14 -10.42 14.70
CA ARG A 591 -42.59 -10.20 13.33
C ARG A 591 -43.64 -9.09 13.27
N GLU A 592 -43.65 -8.34 12.17
CA GLU A 592 -44.67 -7.32 11.84
C GLU A 592 -45.27 -7.59 10.45
N ASN A 593 -46.34 -6.88 10.11
CA ASN A 593 -47.03 -6.99 8.82
C ASN A 593 -47.59 -8.40 8.56
N GLN A 594 -48.25 -8.97 9.57
CA GLN A 594 -48.98 -10.23 9.41
C GLN A 594 -50.02 -10.11 8.29
N ASN A 595 -50.15 -11.15 7.48
CA ASN A 595 -51.00 -11.19 6.29
C ASN A 595 -50.63 -10.16 5.21
N MET A 596 -49.38 -9.70 5.16
CA MET A 596 -48.94 -8.77 4.12
C MET A 596 -48.94 -9.40 2.73
N ILE A 597 -49.10 -8.54 1.72
CA ILE A 597 -49.06 -8.93 0.32
C ILE A 597 -47.59 -8.97 -0.14
N VAL A 598 -47.21 -10.08 -0.76
CA VAL A 598 -45.88 -10.31 -1.31
C VAL A 598 -45.97 -10.83 -2.74
N GLU A 599 -44.86 -10.66 -3.46
CA GLU A 599 -44.65 -11.27 -4.77
C GLU A 599 -43.72 -12.48 -4.62
N LEU A 600 -44.07 -13.59 -5.25
CA LEU A 600 -43.29 -14.81 -5.34
C LEU A 600 -42.77 -14.93 -6.77
N LYS A 601 -41.46 -14.77 -6.94
CA LYS A 601 -40.80 -14.84 -8.24
C LYS A 601 -40.00 -16.13 -8.35
N LYS A 602 -40.27 -16.95 -9.36
CA LYS A 602 -39.56 -18.22 -9.57
C LYS A 602 -38.08 -17.97 -9.89
N LEU A 603 -37.22 -18.79 -9.31
CA LEU A 603 -35.77 -18.74 -9.46
C LEU A 603 -35.31 -19.82 -10.44
N ASN A 604 -34.69 -19.41 -11.55
CA ASN A 604 -34.27 -20.34 -12.62
C ASN A 604 -32.94 -21.04 -12.32
N ASN A 605 -32.01 -20.41 -11.61
CA ASN A 605 -30.79 -21.03 -11.07
C ASN A 605 -30.19 -20.21 -9.91
N LEU A 606 -29.18 -20.75 -9.21
CA LEU A 606 -28.50 -20.06 -8.09
C LEU A 606 -27.75 -18.77 -8.52
N GLU A 607 -27.38 -18.67 -9.79
CA GLU A 607 -26.67 -17.52 -10.37
C GLU A 607 -27.61 -16.35 -10.68
N SER A 608 -28.89 -16.65 -10.95
CA SER A 608 -29.97 -15.68 -11.13
C SER A 608 -30.27 -14.92 -9.84
N ILE A 609 -30.16 -15.57 -8.67
CA ILE A 609 -30.44 -14.95 -7.36
C ILE A 609 -29.53 -13.73 -7.09
N LYS A 610 -28.21 -13.84 -7.37
CA LYS A 610 -27.27 -12.73 -7.14
C LYS A 610 -27.51 -11.57 -8.11
N THR A 611 -27.84 -11.90 -9.36
CA THR A 611 -28.13 -10.93 -10.41
C THR A 611 -29.44 -10.21 -10.13
N GLU A 612 -30.49 -10.93 -9.73
CA GLU A 612 -31.77 -10.37 -9.32
C GLU A 612 -31.59 -9.44 -8.12
N LEU A 613 -30.92 -9.85 -7.04
CA LEU A 613 -30.71 -8.97 -5.88
C LEU A 613 -29.98 -7.65 -6.16
N ALA A 614 -29.14 -7.61 -7.20
CA ALA A 614 -28.40 -6.41 -7.61
C ALA A 614 -29.28 -5.38 -8.36
N TYR A 615 -30.32 -5.82 -9.07
CA TYR A 615 -31.18 -4.98 -9.90
C TYR A 615 -32.61 -4.83 -9.35
N GLU A 616 -33.01 -5.64 -8.37
CA GLU A 616 -34.38 -5.66 -7.87
C GLU A 616 -34.72 -4.40 -7.08
N ILE A 617 -35.80 -3.74 -7.53
CA ILE A 617 -36.31 -2.50 -6.95
C ILE A 617 -37.17 -2.79 -5.72
N SER A 618 -37.63 -4.03 -5.55
CA SER A 618 -38.35 -4.53 -4.37
C SER A 618 -37.43 -5.17 -3.33
N LYS A 619 -37.75 -4.96 -2.04
CA LYS A 619 -37.06 -5.56 -0.87
C LYS A 619 -37.33 -7.07 -0.78
N PRO A 620 -36.29 -7.92 -0.80
CA PRO A 620 -36.45 -9.35 -0.60
C PRO A 620 -36.58 -9.67 0.90
N TYR A 621 -37.48 -10.59 1.24
CA TYR A 621 -37.66 -11.10 2.60
C TYR A 621 -37.10 -12.49 2.78
N GLY A 622 -37.17 -13.33 1.75
CA GLY A 622 -36.76 -14.71 1.89
C GLY A 622 -36.89 -15.53 0.63
N ILE A 623 -36.71 -16.84 0.78
CA ILE A 623 -36.88 -17.83 -0.27
C ILE A 623 -37.86 -18.89 0.24
N THR A 624 -38.69 -19.38 -0.67
CA THR A 624 -39.60 -20.50 -0.44
C THR A 624 -39.48 -21.54 -1.55
N GLN A 625 -40.12 -22.69 -1.37
CA GLN A 625 -40.20 -23.72 -2.41
C GLN A 625 -41.63 -24.21 -2.57
N ASN A 626 -42.15 -24.13 -3.80
CA ASN A 626 -43.45 -24.67 -4.13
C ASN A 626 -43.47 -26.19 -3.89
N GLN A 627 -44.45 -26.65 -3.11
CA GLN A 627 -44.49 -28.04 -2.67
C GLN A 627 -44.82 -29.04 -3.80
N GLU A 628 -45.54 -28.59 -4.83
CA GLU A 628 -45.95 -29.37 -6.00
C GLU A 628 -44.88 -29.35 -7.09
N SER A 629 -44.48 -28.16 -7.55
CA SER A 629 -43.53 -28.03 -8.66
C SER A 629 -42.06 -28.19 -8.26
N LYS A 630 -41.76 -28.12 -6.95
CA LYS A 630 -40.40 -28.09 -6.37
C LYS A 630 -39.55 -26.89 -6.78
N ASP A 631 -40.16 -25.91 -7.44
CA ASP A 631 -39.50 -24.68 -7.82
C ASP A 631 -39.21 -23.79 -6.61
N TYR A 632 -38.01 -23.24 -6.55
CA TYR A 632 -37.66 -22.21 -5.57
C TYR A 632 -38.17 -20.85 -6.03
N MET A 633 -38.71 -20.07 -5.10
CA MET A 633 -39.26 -18.74 -5.37
C MET A 633 -38.70 -17.74 -4.36
N MET A 634 -38.28 -16.58 -4.85
CA MET A 634 -37.90 -15.44 -4.02
C MET A 634 -39.14 -14.68 -3.59
N VAL A 635 -39.18 -14.32 -2.30
CA VAL A 635 -40.29 -13.60 -1.67
C VAL A 635 -39.91 -12.13 -1.60
N LEU A 636 -40.63 -11.30 -2.34
CA LEU A 636 -40.39 -9.87 -2.51
C LEU A 636 -41.55 -9.06 -1.92
N THR A 637 -41.25 -7.89 -1.35
CA THR A 637 -42.30 -6.90 -1.08
C THR A 637 -42.89 -6.38 -2.40
N ASN A 638 -44.15 -5.95 -2.36
CA ASN A 638 -44.77 -5.20 -3.44
C ASN A 638 -44.45 -3.69 -3.41
N GLN A 639 -43.52 -3.25 -2.55
CA GLN A 639 -43.12 -1.85 -2.39
C GLN A 639 -41.70 -1.56 -2.90
N CYS A 640 -41.51 -0.39 -3.51
CA CYS A 640 -40.21 0.04 -4.00
C CYS A 640 -39.26 0.33 -2.83
N LYS A 641 -38.04 -0.24 -2.86
CA LYS A 641 -36.95 0.01 -1.88
C LYS A 641 -36.64 1.49 -1.70
N LYS A 642 -36.72 2.28 -2.77
CA LYS A 642 -36.36 3.71 -2.77
C LYS A 642 -37.48 4.59 -2.19
N CYS A 643 -38.72 4.32 -2.59
CA CYS A 643 -39.87 5.18 -2.26
C CYS A 643 -40.69 4.66 -1.08
N ASN A 644 -40.47 3.40 -0.67
CA ASN A 644 -41.25 2.67 0.33
C ASN A 644 -42.77 2.64 0.04
N LEU A 645 -43.13 2.74 -1.24
CA LEU A 645 -44.49 2.77 -1.78
C LEU A 645 -44.55 1.94 -3.07
N VAL A 646 -45.74 1.53 -3.49
CA VAL A 646 -45.96 1.06 -4.86
C VAL A 646 -45.77 2.28 -5.78
N CYS A 647 -44.78 2.23 -6.67
CA CYS A 647 -44.43 3.37 -7.53
C CYS A 647 -44.38 2.92 -9.00
N TYR A 648 -44.40 3.90 -9.91
CA TYR A 648 -44.50 3.67 -11.35
C TYR A 648 -43.44 2.66 -11.86
N VAL A 649 -42.22 2.76 -11.34
CA VAL A 649 -41.11 1.89 -11.69
C VAL A 649 -41.40 0.39 -11.51
N LEU A 650 -42.15 0.01 -10.46
CA LEU A 650 -42.50 -1.41 -10.24
C LEU A 650 -43.44 -1.93 -11.34
N HIS A 651 -44.37 -1.09 -11.81
CA HIS A 651 -45.27 -1.43 -12.90
C HIS A 651 -44.53 -1.45 -14.25
N SER A 652 -43.62 -0.51 -14.49
CA SER A 652 -42.80 -0.52 -15.71
C SER A 652 -41.99 -1.80 -15.84
N GLN A 653 -41.34 -2.25 -14.75
CA GLN A 653 -40.60 -3.52 -14.72
C GLN A 653 -41.46 -4.72 -15.11
N GLN A 654 -42.72 -4.78 -14.64
CA GLN A 654 -43.65 -5.84 -14.99
C GLN A 654 -44.07 -5.80 -16.46
N ASN A 655 -44.04 -4.61 -17.09
CA ASN A 655 -44.47 -4.38 -18.47
C ASN A 655 -43.36 -4.45 -19.53
N PHE A 656 -42.09 -4.58 -19.18
CA PHE A 656 -40.99 -4.63 -20.16
C PHE A 656 -41.12 -5.77 -21.17
N LYS A 657 -41.79 -6.87 -20.80
CA LYS A 657 -42.03 -8.00 -21.70
C LYS A 657 -43.18 -7.75 -22.71
N ASN A 658 -43.98 -6.70 -22.51
CA ASN A 658 -45.19 -6.45 -23.31
C ASN A 658 -44.94 -5.57 -24.54
N TRP A 659 -43.72 -5.06 -24.73
CA TRP A 659 -43.34 -4.26 -25.89
C TRP A 659 -41.85 -4.45 -26.24
N THR A 660 -41.51 -4.24 -27.50
CA THR A 660 -40.11 -4.13 -27.97
C THR A 660 -40.07 -3.23 -29.20
N SER A 661 -38.99 -2.49 -29.37
CA SER A 661 -38.69 -1.73 -30.59
C SER A 661 -38.10 -2.58 -31.71
N GLY A 662 -37.70 -3.82 -31.41
CA GLY A 662 -36.88 -4.65 -32.28
C GLY A 662 -35.38 -4.28 -32.26
N ASN A 663 -34.97 -3.29 -31.44
CA ASN A 663 -33.58 -2.90 -31.23
C ASN A 663 -33.23 -2.89 -29.73
N ASN A 664 -32.32 -3.76 -29.33
CA ASN A 664 -31.93 -3.95 -27.92
C ASN A 664 -31.37 -2.68 -27.25
N ASP A 665 -30.66 -1.83 -27.98
CA ASP A 665 -30.08 -0.60 -27.43
C ASP A 665 -31.16 0.45 -27.15
N ILE A 666 -32.18 0.52 -28.03
CA ILE A 666 -33.34 1.40 -27.85
C ILE A 666 -34.22 0.87 -26.71
N ASP A 667 -34.47 -0.44 -26.68
CA ASP A 667 -35.25 -1.08 -25.61
C ASP A 667 -34.61 -0.81 -24.25
N LYS A 668 -33.29 -0.98 -24.15
CA LYS A 668 -32.53 -0.70 -22.93
C LYS A 668 -32.61 0.78 -22.53
N PHE A 669 -32.45 1.71 -23.48
CA PHE A 669 -32.51 3.14 -23.20
C PHE A 669 -33.88 3.57 -22.65
N ILE A 670 -34.96 3.05 -23.24
CA ILE A 670 -36.33 3.32 -22.77
C ILE A 670 -36.57 2.66 -21.40
N GLN A 671 -36.12 1.42 -21.20
CA GLN A 671 -36.19 0.74 -19.90
C GLN A 671 -35.44 1.51 -18.81
N ASP A 672 -34.21 1.96 -19.07
CA ASP A 672 -33.41 2.75 -18.13
C ASP A 672 -34.11 4.07 -17.76
N SER A 673 -34.75 4.72 -18.73
CA SER A 673 -35.58 5.91 -18.48
C SER A 673 -36.77 5.58 -17.57
N GLN A 674 -37.50 4.50 -17.85
CA GLN A 674 -38.65 4.04 -17.06
C GLN A 674 -38.24 3.67 -15.62
N LEU A 675 -37.09 3.00 -15.44
CA LEU A 675 -36.53 2.64 -14.12
C LEU A 675 -36.10 3.84 -13.28
N SER A 676 -35.84 4.98 -13.91
CA SER A 676 -35.44 6.22 -13.21
C SER A 676 -36.63 7.04 -12.70
N ALA A 677 -37.84 6.80 -13.22
CA ALA A 677 -39.03 7.64 -13.04
C ALA A 677 -39.92 7.19 -11.87
N HIS A 678 -39.39 7.31 -10.64
CA HIS A 678 -40.09 6.83 -9.42
C HIS A 678 -41.37 7.60 -9.07
N ASP A 679 -41.30 8.94 -9.04
CA ASP A 679 -42.37 9.79 -8.49
C ASP A 679 -43.13 10.56 -9.58
N ASP A 680 -42.66 10.53 -10.82
CA ASP A 680 -43.23 11.28 -11.94
C ASP A 680 -43.08 10.50 -13.25
N VAL A 681 -44.19 9.91 -13.70
CA VAL A 681 -44.27 9.15 -14.95
C VAL A 681 -43.92 10.00 -16.18
N LYS A 682 -44.08 11.33 -16.12
CA LYS A 682 -43.76 12.21 -17.25
C LYS A 682 -42.27 12.27 -17.58
N LYS A 683 -41.42 11.78 -16.69
CA LYS A 683 -39.97 11.68 -16.90
C LYS A 683 -39.55 10.37 -17.56
N ALA A 684 -40.46 9.41 -17.69
CA ALA A 684 -40.22 8.15 -18.38
C ALA A 684 -40.46 8.30 -19.88
N LEU A 685 -39.60 7.67 -20.68
CA LEU A 685 -39.88 7.42 -22.09
C LEU A 685 -40.82 6.23 -22.23
N GLU A 686 -41.71 6.29 -23.22
CA GLU A 686 -42.61 5.20 -23.60
C GLU A 686 -42.32 4.80 -25.05
N TRP A 687 -42.33 3.48 -25.30
CA TRP A 687 -42.32 2.98 -26.66
C TRP A 687 -43.72 3.10 -27.27
N ILE A 688 -43.83 3.86 -28.36
CA ILE A 688 -45.09 4.07 -29.06
C ILE A 688 -44.97 3.44 -30.46
N PRO A 689 -45.73 2.37 -30.75
CA PRO A 689 -45.79 1.79 -32.09
C PRO A 689 -46.23 2.82 -33.13
N TYR A 690 -45.61 2.80 -34.32
CA TYR A 690 -45.80 3.84 -35.33
C TYR A 690 -47.25 3.98 -35.82
N ASP A 691 -48.01 2.88 -35.83
CA ASP A 691 -49.43 2.82 -36.17
C ASP A 691 -50.34 3.55 -35.16
N LYS A 692 -49.79 4.01 -34.02
CA LYS A 692 -50.48 4.88 -33.06
C LYS A 692 -50.43 6.37 -33.42
N PHE A 693 -49.78 6.74 -34.53
CA PHE A 693 -49.73 8.10 -35.02
C PHE A 693 -50.59 8.30 -36.27
N TYR A 694 -51.31 9.42 -36.34
CA TYR A 694 -52.08 9.83 -37.52
C TYR A 694 -51.88 11.32 -37.83
N ASN A 695 -52.29 11.78 -39.01
CA ASN A 695 -52.07 13.15 -39.50
C ASN A 695 -50.59 13.57 -39.46
N ILE A 696 -49.67 12.67 -39.81
CA ILE A 696 -48.23 12.92 -39.81
C ILE A 696 -47.90 13.95 -40.91
N LYS A 697 -47.36 15.11 -40.51
CA LYS A 697 -46.99 16.21 -41.39
C LYS A 697 -45.52 16.56 -41.19
N TYR A 698 -44.80 16.73 -42.29
CA TYR A 698 -43.44 17.25 -42.28
C TYR A 698 -43.40 18.68 -41.75
N VAL A 699 -42.40 19.00 -40.93
CA VAL A 699 -42.18 20.34 -40.35
C VAL A 699 -40.85 20.92 -40.83
N ALA A 700 -39.77 20.17 -40.66
CA ALA A 700 -38.41 20.54 -41.05
C ALA A 700 -37.58 19.27 -41.25
N LYS A 701 -36.32 19.41 -41.68
CA LYS A 701 -35.44 18.25 -41.91
C LYS A 701 -35.41 17.35 -40.68
N ASP A 702 -35.80 16.10 -40.87
CA ASP A 702 -35.90 15.05 -39.84
C ASP A 702 -36.88 15.35 -38.68
N ILE A 703 -37.82 16.29 -38.86
CA ILE A 703 -38.83 16.67 -37.86
C ILE A 703 -40.23 16.58 -38.47
N TYR A 704 -41.06 15.75 -37.84
CA TYR A 704 -42.46 15.53 -38.20
C TYR A 704 -43.36 15.85 -37.00
N ARG A 705 -44.56 16.38 -37.28
CA ARG A 705 -45.64 16.50 -36.29
C ARG A 705 -46.70 15.44 -36.57
N ALA A 706 -47.25 14.83 -35.53
CA ALA A 706 -48.31 13.85 -35.64
C ALA A 706 -49.29 13.99 -34.48
N ASN A 707 -50.50 13.47 -34.66
CA ASN A 707 -51.44 13.25 -33.57
C ASN A 707 -51.24 11.84 -33.03
N TRP A 708 -51.10 11.70 -31.71
CA TRP A 708 -50.99 10.42 -31.03
C TRP A 708 -52.37 9.98 -30.52
N ILE A 709 -52.79 8.77 -30.90
CA ILE A 709 -54.12 8.23 -30.59
C ILE A 709 -54.33 8.06 -29.08
N ASP A 710 -53.35 7.48 -28.39
CA ASP A 710 -53.50 7.09 -26.98
C ASP A 710 -53.23 8.26 -26.01
N GLY A 711 -52.55 9.31 -26.49
CA GLY A 711 -52.18 10.49 -25.68
C GLY A 711 -51.07 10.18 -24.64
N ASN A 712 -50.57 11.22 -23.98
CA ASN A 712 -49.52 11.06 -22.98
C ASN A 712 -50.05 10.40 -21.69
N ILE A 713 -49.24 9.58 -21.02
CA ILE A 713 -49.58 9.02 -19.71
C ILE A 713 -49.50 10.15 -18.67
N ILE A 714 -50.66 10.67 -18.23
CA ILE A 714 -50.72 11.82 -17.31
C ILE A 714 -50.92 11.40 -15.84
N LEU A 715 -51.55 10.25 -15.56
CA LEU A 715 -51.79 9.69 -14.22
C LEU A 715 -52.21 8.22 -14.32
N TRP A 716 -51.49 7.30 -13.67
CA TRP A 716 -51.95 5.92 -13.48
C TRP A 716 -52.69 5.84 -12.13
N ASN A 717 -54.03 5.92 -12.16
CA ASN A 717 -54.87 5.83 -10.95
C ASN A 717 -54.96 4.37 -10.46
N ALA A 718 -54.49 4.11 -9.24
CA ALA A 718 -54.50 2.80 -8.58
C ALA A 718 -55.90 2.25 -8.19
N ILE A 719 -56.99 2.73 -8.79
CA ILE A 719 -58.37 2.37 -8.38
C ILE A 719 -59.18 1.62 -9.45
N ILE A 720 -58.68 1.43 -10.67
CA ILE A 720 -59.44 0.65 -11.67
C ILE A 720 -58.64 -0.58 -12.10
N GLN A 721 -58.83 -1.67 -11.35
CA GLN A 721 -58.90 -3.04 -11.86
C GLN A 721 -59.49 -3.93 -10.75
N ASN A 722 -60.81 -4.11 -10.81
CA ASN A 722 -61.50 -5.26 -10.22
C ASN A 722 -61.14 -6.53 -10.98
#